data_AF-A0A1X7AGB0-F1
#
_entry.id   AF-A0A1X7AGB0-F1
#
_cell.length_a   1.000
_cell.length_b   1.000
_cell.length_c   1.000
_cell.angle_alpha   90.00
_cell.angle_beta   90.00
_cell.angle_gamma   90.00
#
_symmetry.space_group_name_H-M   'P 1'
#
loop_
_entity.id
_entity.type
_entity.pdbx_description
1 polymer ?
#
loop_
_entity_poly.entity_id
_entity_poly.type
_entity_poly.pdbx_seq_one_letter_code
_entity_poly.pdbx_strand_id
1 'polypeptide(L)'
;MPALTPNTLNGMSLNTVVQHLAAGMEGFSYHDSQLCFMGKPVSVSEDGALQIANDQTPPSSAGKSLLERMISLNPAIGSRIANSFTEAEHRVAHQMVLELGTGALEATNEWSLKKAILMELAETDPFFASRSLWDFQEQEKDDEVKFAFASRLQKHLNEHVHPDRLAFSDPDFAFRLLEEKLENATSHTGFMQRTENLADYGVYVMADPESMDNDRAAYCAKLSKWLDKKAPKYHDAIQPLIDSLNKENTPVSQRDEMMGSRIMYLIAALSSDKATADVQTLTPFIKAIFHTRNRKNLDYLLPGLVELSRSPTNLQQLVSQDRKGGEQFLLSGLSLLSFHPDMINEEQFKTLFTTMHKGGATKRVLKDAKVFTNWMDTLERLKLNKELPPATKYAVLDALLTDPKKLNTNLSALKVLLAGKPDVLNQKVESGEPINFKAELDQIIRDEFGDPANPDQSTPEMEWIHKSKNPHLVPLYLVGLRTCGDSQSARMEQMFRDFVTAAANGNYQTFRHDASENPHLQIVHQRKPELATGVCNKFSTFSENITSRLKNGETIEFTEDAQDLFLSGYDLYTCQSPDGSPRHNKALLSYLVNGHNAMVAIKGNNGQIKARMMVRVLLATPAGYQAYRPVLVCEPPYPVEGSEEFKQLMKDAALEISKQTDLSLMEEDRKLGGRFMVLVETYPGKAPYEYSDLRSGLTEARNSRFNARLVK
;
A
#
# COMPACT_ATOMS: atom_id res chain seq x y z
N MET A 1 -42.23 -68.44 30.71
CA MET A 1 -42.07 -66.98 30.65
C MET A 1 -43.21 -66.40 29.83
N PRO A 2 -43.90 -65.34 30.26
CA PRO A 2 -44.99 -64.76 29.49
C PRO A 2 -44.41 -64.12 28.21
N ALA A 3 -45.10 -64.28 27.07
CA ALA A 3 -44.73 -63.64 25.82
C ALA A 3 -44.78 -62.12 25.98
N LEU A 4 -43.62 -61.47 25.88
CA LEU A 4 -43.48 -60.01 25.89
C LEU A 4 -44.12 -59.44 24.63
N THR A 5 -45.01 -58.45 24.80
CA THR A 5 -45.64 -57.74 23.69
C THR A 5 -44.67 -56.73 23.06
N PRO A 6 -44.76 -56.45 21.74
CA PRO A 6 -43.73 -55.75 20.95
C PRO A 6 -43.49 -54.26 21.30
N ASN A 7 -44.15 -53.74 22.32
CA ASN A 7 -44.25 -52.31 22.60
C ASN A 7 -43.76 -51.95 24.00
N THR A 8 -42.79 -52.71 24.53
CA THR A 8 -42.22 -52.43 25.85
C THR A 8 -40.70 -52.19 25.81
N LEU A 9 -40.21 -51.28 26.66
CA LEU A 9 -38.80 -50.98 26.89
C LEU A 9 -38.51 -51.23 28.38
N ASN A 10 -37.61 -52.17 28.71
CA ASN A 10 -37.39 -52.62 30.10
C ASN A 10 -38.70 -53.01 30.84
N GLY A 11 -39.65 -53.63 30.13
CA GLY A 11 -40.93 -54.05 30.70
C GLY A 11 -41.99 -52.94 30.87
N MET A 12 -41.66 -51.68 30.57
CA MET A 12 -42.63 -50.57 30.53
C MET A 12 -43.20 -50.39 29.13
N SER A 13 -44.48 -50.06 29.00
CA SER A 13 -45.04 -49.72 27.68
C SER A 13 -44.38 -48.44 27.13
N LEU A 14 -44.25 -48.33 25.80
CA LEU A 14 -43.75 -47.13 25.13
C LEU A 14 -44.49 -45.85 25.56
N ASN A 15 -45.80 -45.92 25.82
CA ASN A 15 -46.57 -44.79 26.35
C ASN A 15 -46.16 -44.41 27.78
N THR A 16 -45.80 -45.38 28.62
CA THR A 16 -45.29 -45.15 29.96
C THR A 16 -43.92 -44.47 29.94
N VAL A 17 -43.03 -44.88 29.02
CA VAL A 17 -41.72 -44.22 28.80
C VAL A 17 -41.91 -42.76 28.37
N VAL A 18 -42.88 -42.51 27.49
CA VAL A 18 -43.23 -41.14 27.05
C VAL A 18 -43.81 -40.29 28.19
N GLN A 19 -44.65 -40.87 29.05
CA GLN A 19 -45.18 -40.17 30.22
C GLN A 19 -44.10 -39.82 31.25
N HIS A 20 -43.13 -40.70 31.47
CA HIS A 20 -41.97 -40.39 32.31
C HIS A 20 -41.13 -39.26 31.72
N LEU A 21 -40.82 -39.30 30.42
CA LEU A 21 -40.11 -38.21 29.73
C LEU A 21 -40.84 -36.85 29.84
N ALA A 22 -42.17 -36.86 29.81
CA ALA A 22 -42.98 -35.65 29.95
C ALA A 22 -43.05 -35.10 31.40
N ALA A 23 -42.83 -35.96 32.41
CA ALA A 23 -42.87 -35.59 33.82
C ALA A 23 -41.52 -35.09 34.38
N GLY A 24 -40.47 -35.08 33.56
CA GLY A 24 -39.07 -34.78 33.95
C GLY A 24 -38.18 -35.99 33.67
N MET A 25 -36.90 -35.77 33.32
CA MET A 25 -35.98 -36.84 32.85
C MET A 25 -35.58 -37.89 33.92
N GLU A 26 -36.51 -38.35 34.75
CA GLU A 26 -36.27 -39.47 35.65
C GLU A 26 -36.00 -40.73 34.84
N GLY A 27 -34.74 -41.19 34.88
CA GLY A 27 -34.28 -42.39 34.19
C GLY A 27 -33.22 -42.13 33.12
N PHE A 28 -33.06 -40.93 32.57
CA PHE A 28 -31.93 -40.64 31.67
C PHE A 28 -30.80 -39.95 32.43
N SER A 29 -29.59 -40.50 32.35
CA SER A 29 -28.39 -39.91 32.92
C SER A 29 -27.27 -39.88 31.90
N TYR A 30 -26.26 -39.05 32.15
CA TYR A 30 -25.01 -39.07 31.40
C TYR A 30 -23.91 -39.62 32.29
N HIS A 31 -23.24 -40.67 31.85
CA HIS A 31 -22.04 -41.21 32.47
C HIS A 31 -20.94 -41.30 31.42
N ASP A 32 -19.76 -40.76 31.72
CA ASP A 32 -18.58 -40.80 30.85
C ASP A 32 -18.83 -40.38 29.39
N SER A 33 -19.63 -39.31 29.21
CA SER A 33 -20.05 -38.77 27.91
C SER A 33 -20.98 -39.66 27.08
N GLN A 34 -21.47 -40.77 27.63
CA GLN A 34 -22.51 -41.60 27.02
C GLN A 34 -23.87 -41.31 27.62
N LEU A 35 -24.91 -41.30 26.78
CA LEU A 35 -26.30 -41.22 27.23
C LEU A 35 -26.71 -42.59 27.78
N CYS A 36 -27.20 -42.62 29.01
CA CYS A 36 -27.69 -43.83 29.67
C CYS A 36 -29.19 -43.72 29.93
N PHE A 37 -29.92 -44.81 29.69
CA PHE A 37 -31.31 -44.97 30.14
C PHE A 37 -31.36 -46.02 31.25
N MET A 38 -31.81 -45.60 32.42
CA MET A 38 -31.84 -46.36 33.66
C MET A 38 -30.49 -47.03 33.98
N GLY A 39 -29.41 -46.27 33.77
CA GLY A 39 -28.03 -46.73 34.01
C GLY A 39 -27.43 -47.62 32.92
N LYS A 40 -28.16 -47.89 31.81
CA LYS A 40 -27.64 -48.66 30.67
C LYS A 40 -27.26 -47.76 29.48
N PRO A 41 -26.13 -47.98 28.80
CA PRO A 41 -25.72 -47.17 27.64
C PRO A 41 -26.71 -47.27 26.48
N VAL A 42 -26.90 -46.14 25.79
CA VAL A 42 -27.75 -45.98 24.63
C VAL A 42 -26.89 -45.63 23.41
N SER A 43 -27.15 -46.27 22.27
CA SER A 43 -26.48 -46.01 20.99
C SER A 43 -27.51 -45.90 19.85
N VAL A 44 -27.06 -45.51 18.66
CA VAL A 44 -27.90 -45.48 17.44
C VAL A 44 -27.37 -46.53 16.47
N SER A 45 -28.26 -47.40 15.98
CA SER A 45 -27.94 -48.41 14.97
C SER A 45 -27.69 -47.80 13.60
N GLU A 46 -27.12 -48.59 12.69
CA GLU A 46 -26.86 -48.20 11.30
C GLU A 46 -28.11 -47.69 10.56
N ASP A 47 -29.29 -48.20 10.89
CA ASP A 47 -30.55 -47.76 10.29
C ASP A 47 -31.15 -46.52 10.96
N GLY A 48 -30.55 -45.99 12.05
CA GLY A 48 -30.99 -44.80 12.76
C GLY A 48 -31.94 -45.06 13.94
N ALA A 49 -32.07 -46.30 14.41
CA ALA A 49 -32.89 -46.64 15.57
C ALA A 49 -32.10 -46.61 16.89
N LEU A 50 -32.76 -46.28 18.00
CA LEU A 50 -32.15 -46.30 19.33
C LEU A 50 -31.92 -47.74 19.82
N GLN A 51 -30.70 -48.06 20.27
CA GLN A 51 -30.32 -49.35 20.85
C GLN A 51 -29.84 -49.19 22.30
N ILE A 52 -30.30 -50.05 23.22
CA ILE A 52 -29.80 -50.13 24.59
C ILE A 52 -28.96 -51.40 24.74
N ALA A 53 -27.77 -51.29 25.32
CA ALA A 53 -26.86 -52.42 25.42
C ALA A 53 -27.47 -53.61 26.20
N ASN A 54 -27.41 -54.81 25.60
CA ASN A 54 -27.70 -56.14 26.17
C ASN A 54 -29.18 -56.52 26.49
N ASP A 55 -30.21 -55.89 25.92
CA ASP A 55 -31.59 -56.40 25.95
C ASP A 55 -32.39 -55.99 24.70
N GLN A 56 -33.56 -56.63 24.49
CA GLN A 56 -34.50 -56.50 23.36
C GLN A 56 -34.49 -55.14 22.66
N THR A 57 -33.98 -55.12 21.42
CA THR A 57 -34.06 -53.96 20.53
C THR A 57 -35.53 -53.71 20.16
N PRO A 58 -36.07 -52.49 20.34
CA PRO A 58 -37.39 -52.18 19.82
C PRO A 58 -37.39 -52.34 18.29
N PRO A 59 -38.53 -52.66 17.66
CA PRO A 59 -38.63 -52.66 16.20
C PRO A 59 -38.12 -51.33 15.62
N SER A 60 -37.36 -51.37 14.54
CA SER A 60 -36.71 -50.20 13.89
C SER A 60 -37.59 -48.96 13.82
N SER A 61 -38.86 -49.11 13.41
CA SER A 61 -39.82 -48.00 13.30
C SER A 61 -40.18 -47.36 14.65
N ALA A 62 -40.30 -48.17 15.71
CA ALA A 62 -40.55 -47.70 17.07
C ALA A 62 -39.30 -47.05 17.68
N GLY A 63 -38.11 -47.61 17.42
CA GLY A 63 -36.84 -47.04 17.86
C GLY A 63 -36.53 -45.67 17.23
N LYS A 64 -36.82 -45.49 15.93
CA LYS A 64 -36.71 -44.21 15.22
C LYS A 64 -37.68 -43.16 15.75
N SER A 65 -38.95 -43.52 15.87
CA SER A 65 -39.99 -42.61 16.38
C SER A 65 -39.68 -42.15 17.82
N LEU A 66 -39.06 -43.02 18.62
CA LEU A 66 -38.63 -42.69 19.98
C LEU A 66 -37.44 -41.73 19.97
N LEU A 67 -36.42 -41.96 19.14
CA LEU A 67 -35.27 -41.07 19.00
C LEU A 67 -35.68 -39.67 18.52
N GLU A 68 -36.53 -39.58 17.49
CA GLU A 68 -37.06 -38.30 16.98
C GLU A 68 -37.82 -37.53 18.07
N ARG A 69 -38.66 -38.23 18.84
CA ARG A 69 -39.37 -37.61 19.97
C ARG A 69 -38.42 -37.15 21.07
N MET A 70 -37.40 -37.94 21.42
CA MET A 70 -36.39 -37.55 22.41
C MET A 70 -35.63 -36.29 21.99
N ILE A 71 -35.24 -36.17 20.72
CA ILE A 71 -34.62 -34.97 20.17
C ILE A 71 -35.59 -33.78 20.21
N SER A 72 -36.86 -33.98 19.89
CA SER A 72 -37.87 -32.91 19.94
C SER A 72 -38.10 -32.37 21.36
N LEU A 73 -38.05 -33.24 22.37
CA LEU A 73 -38.25 -32.88 23.77
C LEU A 73 -36.99 -32.25 24.39
N ASN A 74 -35.81 -32.65 23.92
CA ASN A 74 -34.55 -32.03 24.33
C ASN A 74 -33.55 -31.98 23.15
N PRO A 75 -33.47 -30.83 22.44
CA PRO A 75 -32.61 -30.69 21.27
C PRO A 75 -31.11 -30.93 21.53
N ALA A 76 -30.66 -30.77 22.77
CA ALA A 76 -29.26 -31.03 23.14
C ALA A 76 -28.85 -32.50 22.95
N ILE A 77 -29.82 -33.43 23.02
CA ILE A 77 -29.60 -34.85 22.75
C ILE A 77 -29.16 -35.06 21.29
N GLY A 78 -29.82 -34.38 20.34
CA GLY A 78 -29.47 -34.46 18.91
C GLY A 78 -28.07 -33.95 18.60
N SER A 79 -27.61 -32.91 19.31
CA SER A 79 -26.26 -32.36 19.14
C SER A 79 -25.13 -33.23 19.73
N ARG A 80 -25.45 -34.18 20.61
CA ARG A 80 -24.47 -34.99 21.36
C ARG A 80 -24.39 -36.44 20.92
N ILE A 81 -25.37 -36.93 20.16
CA ILE A 81 -25.36 -38.27 19.54
C ILE A 81 -24.74 -38.15 18.13
N ALA A 82 -23.54 -37.60 18.01
CA ALA A 82 -22.91 -37.33 16.70
C ALA A 82 -22.91 -38.56 15.79
N ASN A 83 -23.17 -38.35 14.49
CA ASN A 83 -23.12 -39.39 13.45
C ASN A 83 -21.73 -40.06 13.45
N SER A 84 -21.66 -41.27 14.02
CA SER A 84 -20.44 -42.07 14.20
C SER A 84 -19.66 -42.33 12.91
N PHE A 85 -20.31 -42.22 11.75
CA PHE A 85 -19.73 -42.43 10.43
C PHE A 85 -18.73 -41.32 10.04
N THR A 86 -19.07 -40.04 10.24
CA THR A 86 -18.23 -38.91 9.82
C THR A 86 -16.95 -38.80 10.66
N GLU A 87 -17.03 -39.10 11.96
CA GLU A 87 -15.84 -39.15 12.83
C GLU A 87 -14.96 -40.37 12.54
N ALA A 88 -15.54 -41.49 12.10
CA ALA A 88 -14.77 -42.67 11.68
C ALA A 88 -14.00 -42.38 10.38
N GLU A 89 -14.64 -41.77 9.39
CA GLU A 89 -13.98 -41.37 8.14
C GLU A 89 -12.86 -40.34 8.38
N HIS A 90 -13.08 -39.37 9.27
CA HIS A 90 -12.04 -38.39 9.63
C HIS A 90 -10.84 -39.06 10.32
N ARG A 91 -11.08 -40.02 11.23
CA ARG A 91 -9.99 -40.76 11.88
C ARG A 91 -9.19 -41.61 10.88
N VAL A 92 -9.87 -42.26 9.94
CA VAL A 92 -9.20 -43.05 8.89
C VAL A 92 -8.41 -42.13 7.96
N ALA A 93 -8.99 -41.01 7.53
CA ALA A 93 -8.31 -40.01 6.71
C ALA A 93 -7.06 -39.44 7.39
N HIS A 94 -7.18 -39.04 8.66
CA HIS A 94 -6.06 -38.53 9.46
C HIS A 94 -4.91 -39.56 9.54
N GLN A 95 -5.24 -40.81 9.83
CA GLN A 95 -4.26 -41.89 9.91
C GLN A 95 -3.59 -42.13 8.55
N MET A 96 -4.36 -42.13 7.46
CA MET A 96 -3.81 -42.29 6.10
C MET A 96 -2.88 -41.14 5.72
N VAL A 97 -3.22 -39.90 6.09
CA VAL A 97 -2.34 -38.74 5.84
C VAL A 97 -1.06 -38.83 6.65
N LEU A 98 -1.11 -39.24 7.92
CA LEU A 98 0.08 -39.45 8.75
C LEU A 98 1.01 -40.53 8.18
N GLU A 99 0.45 -41.62 7.64
CA GLU A 99 1.24 -42.76 7.15
C GLU A 99 1.75 -42.58 5.72
N LEU A 100 0.93 -42.00 4.84
CA LEU A 100 1.18 -41.99 3.38
C LEU A 100 1.44 -40.58 2.83
N GLY A 101 1.25 -39.53 3.64
CA GLY A 101 1.30 -38.14 3.18
C GLY A 101 0.36 -37.94 1.99
N THR A 102 0.88 -37.36 0.92
CA THR A 102 0.13 -37.11 -0.32
C THR A 102 -0.32 -38.38 -1.05
N GLY A 103 0.33 -39.52 -0.80
CA GLY A 103 -0.03 -40.84 -1.34
C GLY A 103 -1.38 -41.38 -0.81
N ALA A 104 -1.92 -40.80 0.26
CA ALA A 104 -3.22 -41.17 0.82
C ALA A 104 -4.37 -41.03 -0.20
N LEU A 105 -4.31 -40.06 -1.11
CA LEU A 105 -5.33 -39.83 -2.13
C LEU A 105 -5.40 -40.94 -3.18
N GLU A 106 -4.27 -41.59 -3.45
CA GLU A 106 -4.16 -42.71 -4.39
C GLU A 106 -4.50 -44.05 -3.74
N ALA A 107 -4.40 -44.12 -2.41
CA ALA A 107 -4.61 -45.33 -1.62
C ALA A 107 -6.10 -45.68 -1.37
N THR A 108 -7.02 -44.78 -1.70
CA THR A 108 -8.46 -45.05 -1.62
C THR A 108 -9.18 -44.65 -2.89
N ASN A 109 -10.22 -45.40 -3.26
CA ASN A 109 -11.16 -45.02 -4.32
C ASN A 109 -12.49 -44.54 -3.76
N GLU A 110 -12.66 -44.55 -2.43
CA GLU A 110 -13.88 -44.15 -1.76
C GLU A 110 -13.98 -42.63 -1.65
N TRP A 111 -15.08 -42.09 -2.18
CA TRP A 111 -15.23 -40.65 -2.41
C TRP A 111 -15.27 -39.81 -1.14
N SER A 112 -16.02 -40.28 -0.13
CA SER A 112 -16.13 -39.61 1.17
C SER A 112 -14.79 -39.60 1.91
N LEU A 113 -14.01 -40.68 1.78
CA LEU A 113 -12.69 -40.79 2.38
C LEU A 113 -11.65 -39.91 1.65
N LYS A 114 -11.67 -39.82 0.31
CA LYS A 114 -10.82 -38.86 -0.43
C LYS A 114 -11.08 -37.42 0.02
N LYS A 115 -12.34 -37.06 0.23
CA LYS A 115 -12.73 -35.74 0.72
C LYS A 115 -12.16 -35.48 2.12
N ALA A 116 -12.26 -36.44 3.04
CA ALA A 116 -11.68 -36.32 4.37
C ALA A 116 -10.14 -36.23 4.33
N ILE A 117 -9.48 -37.00 3.45
CA ILE A 117 -8.02 -36.96 3.24
C ILE A 117 -7.59 -35.59 2.69
N LEU A 118 -8.32 -35.01 1.74
CA LEU A 118 -8.02 -33.66 1.23
C LEU A 118 -8.14 -32.59 2.33
N MET A 119 -9.11 -32.73 3.23
CA MET A 119 -9.28 -31.81 4.37
C MET A 119 -8.13 -31.94 5.37
N GLU A 120 -7.69 -33.16 5.67
CA GLU A 120 -6.55 -33.43 6.56
C GLU A 120 -5.20 -33.00 5.95
N LEU A 121 -5.01 -33.22 4.64
CA LEU A 121 -3.85 -32.69 3.91
C LEU A 121 -3.84 -31.17 3.92
N ALA A 122 -4.99 -30.50 3.93
CA ALA A 122 -5.07 -29.05 3.98
C ALA A 122 -4.58 -28.47 5.30
N GLU A 123 -4.67 -29.22 6.40
CA GLU A 123 -4.14 -28.79 7.70
C GLU A 123 -2.61 -28.96 7.80
N THR A 124 -2.05 -29.92 7.05
CA THR A 124 -0.63 -30.32 7.15
C THR A 124 0.24 -29.74 6.04
N ASP A 125 -0.28 -29.69 4.81
CA ASP A 125 0.33 -29.03 3.64
C ASP A 125 -0.76 -28.26 2.86
N PRO A 126 -1.05 -27.01 3.28
CA PRO A 126 -2.09 -26.17 2.67
C PRO A 126 -1.90 -25.96 1.16
N PHE A 127 -0.66 -26.05 0.67
CA PHE A 127 -0.34 -25.82 -0.75
C PHE A 127 -0.72 -27.03 -1.61
N PHE A 128 -0.26 -28.22 -1.22
CA PHE A 128 -0.61 -29.45 -1.93
C PHE A 128 -2.12 -29.68 -1.94
N ALA A 129 -2.77 -29.46 -0.78
CA ALA A 129 -4.20 -29.58 -0.66
C ALA A 129 -4.94 -28.59 -1.56
N SER A 130 -4.52 -27.33 -1.65
CA SER A 130 -5.17 -26.32 -2.49
C SER A 130 -5.11 -26.69 -3.98
N ARG A 131 -3.97 -27.21 -4.46
CA ARG A 131 -3.82 -27.69 -5.83
C ARG A 131 -4.65 -28.94 -6.09
N SER A 132 -4.54 -29.95 -5.23
CA SER A 132 -5.30 -31.20 -5.37
C SER A 132 -6.81 -30.95 -5.24
N LEU A 133 -7.25 -30.03 -4.39
CA LEU A 133 -8.65 -29.59 -4.29
C LEU A 133 -9.13 -28.91 -5.58
N TRP A 134 -8.27 -28.13 -6.23
CA TRP A 134 -8.60 -27.47 -7.50
C TRP A 134 -8.69 -28.46 -8.67
N ASP A 135 -7.68 -29.31 -8.84
CA ASP A 135 -7.66 -30.38 -9.86
C ASP A 135 -8.85 -31.33 -9.66
N PHE A 136 -9.25 -31.54 -8.40
CA PHE A 136 -10.43 -32.32 -8.02
C PHE A 136 -11.75 -31.59 -8.33
N GLN A 137 -11.84 -30.27 -8.11
CA GLN A 137 -13.00 -29.45 -8.49
C GLN A 137 -13.25 -29.49 -10.01
N GLU A 138 -12.20 -29.45 -10.83
CA GLU A 138 -12.34 -29.55 -12.30
C GLU A 138 -12.86 -30.92 -12.76
N GLN A 139 -12.55 -31.99 -12.02
CA GLN A 139 -12.97 -33.36 -12.33
C GLN A 139 -14.36 -33.73 -11.79
N GLU A 140 -14.85 -33.02 -10.78
CA GLU A 140 -16.20 -33.19 -10.25
C GLU A 140 -17.25 -32.91 -11.34
N LYS A 141 -18.38 -33.60 -11.32
CA LYS A 141 -19.50 -33.40 -12.27
C LYS A 141 -20.73 -32.80 -11.62
N ASP A 142 -20.83 -32.85 -10.30
CA ASP A 142 -21.92 -32.26 -9.54
C ASP A 142 -21.64 -30.78 -9.24
N ASP A 143 -22.52 -29.89 -9.74
CA ASP A 143 -22.35 -28.44 -9.65
C ASP A 143 -22.56 -27.88 -8.22
N GLU A 144 -23.41 -28.52 -7.40
CA GLU A 144 -23.57 -28.11 -5.99
C GLU A 144 -22.34 -28.47 -5.18
N VAL A 145 -21.76 -29.64 -5.47
CA VAL A 145 -20.52 -30.09 -4.85
C VAL A 145 -19.37 -29.17 -5.27
N LYS A 146 -19.22 -28.87 -6.57
CA LYS A 146 -18.24 -27.87 -7.06
C LYS A 146 -18.35 -26.54 -6.36
N PHE A 147 -19.56 -25.99 -6.24
CA PHE A 147 -19.79 -24.69 -5.63
C PHE A 147 -19.44 -24.67 -4.13
N ALA A 148 -19.81 -25.74 -3.41
CA ALA A 148 -19.46 -25.91 -2.01
C ALA A 148 -17.93 -26.08 -1.82
N PHE A 149 -17.26 -26.77 -2.73
CA PHE A 149 -15.80 -26.92 -2.74
C PHE A 149 -15.10 -25.60 -3.06
N ALA A 150 -15.51 -24.88 -4.09
CA ALA A 150 -14.97 -23.56 -4.44
C ALA A 150 -15.07 -22.57 -3.27
N SER A 151 -16.21 -22.54 -2.58
CA SER A 151 -16.42 -21.68 -1.41
C SER A 151 -15.50 -22.03 -0.24
N ARG A 152 -15.25 -23.32 0.00
CA ARG A 152 -14.35 -23.78 1.07
C ARG A 152 -12.87 -23.60 0.72
N LEU A 153 -12.50 -23.86 -0.53
CA LEU A 153 -11.16 -23.59 -1.06
C LEU A 153 -10.82 -22.10 -0.96
N GLN A 154 -11.76 -21.24 -1.36
CA GLN A 154 -11.61 -19.79 -1.24
C GLN A 154 -11.43 -19.34 0.20
N LYS A 155 -12.23 -19.88 1.13
CA LYS A 155 -12.10 -19.62 2.57
C LYS A 155 -10.73 -20.07 3.10
N HIS A 156 -10.30 -21.27 2.73
CA HIS A 156 -9.03 -21.84 3.18
C HIS A 156 -7.81 -21.08 2.62
N LEU A 157 -7.83 -20.72 1.33
CA LEU A 157 -6.82 -19.84 0.72
C LEU A 157 -6.71 -18.50 1.44
N ASN A 158 -7.84 -17.97 1.93
CA ASN A 158 -7.86 -16.71 2.67
C ASN A 158 -7.31 -16.86 4.10
N GLU A 159 -7.48 -18.02 4.73
CA GLU A 159 -7.18 -18.29 6.15
C GLU A 159 -5.78 -18.87 6.38
N HIS A 160 -5.26 -19.69 5.46
CA HIS A 160 -4.12 -20.57 5.74
C HIS A 160 -2.95 -20.49 4.76
N VAL A 161 -3.17 -19.97 3.55
CA VAL A 161 -2.11 -19.90 2.54
C VAL A 161 -1.57 -18.48 2.46
N HIS A 162 -0.39 -18.25 3.03
CA HIS A 162 0.32 -16.98 2.84
C HIS A 162 0.70 -16.84 1.35
N PRO A 163 0.32 -15.76 0.65
CA PRO A 163 0.49 -15.61 -0.80
C PRO A 163 1.91 -15.83 -1.31
N ASP A 164 2.89 -15.49 -0.47
CA ASP A 164 4.31 -15.68 -0.78
C ASP A 164 4.59 -17.15 -1.11
N ARG A 165 3.98 -18.12 -0.42
CA ARG A 165 4.22 -19.57 -0.65
C ARG A 165 3.59 -20.13 -1.92
N LEU A 166 2.54 -19.50 -2.45
CA LEU A 166 1.84 -19.91 -3.68
C LEU A 166 2.68 -19.70 -4.94
N ALA A 167 3.62 -18.75 -4.89
CA ALA A 167 4.45 -18.33 -6.01
C ALA A 167 5.61 -19.29 -6.34
N PHE A 168 6.18 -19.93 -5.32
CA PHE A 168 7.50 -20.56 -5.41
C PHE A 168 7.52 -21.92 -6.11
N SER A 169 6.39 -22.64 -6.16
CA SER A 169 6.34 -24.04 -6.57
C SER A 169 5.56 -24.30 -7.87
N ASP A 170 4.61 -23.42 -8.26
CA ASP A 170 3.84 -23.61 -9.49
C ASP A 170 3.31 -22.26 -10.06
N PRO A 171 4.08 -21.59 -10.94
CA PRO A 171 3.69 -20.33 -11.56
C PRO A 171 2.36 -20.44 -12.31
N ASP A 172 2.11 -21.56 -13.00
CA ASP A 172 0.89 -21.75 -13.81
C ASP A 172 -0.37 -21.75 -12.94
N PHE A 173 -0.30 -22.29 -11.71
CA PHE A 173 -1.40 -22.25 -10.74
C PHE A 173 -1.64 -20.83 -10.19
N ALA A 174 -0.57 -20.11 -9.84
CA ALA A 174 -0.67 -18.72 -9.40
C ALA A 174 -1.26 -17.81 -10.50
N PHE A 175 -0.90 -18.04 -11.76
CA PHE A 175 -1.44 -17.34 -12.92
C PHE A 175 -2.94 -17.59 -13.10
N ARG A 176 -3.42 -18.85 -12.98
CA ARG A 176 -4.85 -19.18 -13.11
C ARG A 176 -5.70 -18.59 -11.99
N LEU A 177 -5.18 -18.57 -10.75
CA LEU A 177 -5.85 -17.94 -9.61
C LEU A 177 -6.05 -16.43 -9.82
N LEU A 178 -5.07 -15.77 -10.46
CA LEU A 178 -5.14 -14.35 -10.80
C LEU A 178 -6.18 -14.09 -11.90
N GLU A 179 -6.23 -14.95 -12.94
CA GLU A 179 -7.24 -14.91 -14.00
C GLU A 179 -8.65 -15.04 -13.43
N GLU A 180 -8.91 -16.05 -12.59
CA GLU A 180 -10.24 -16.26 -11.98
C GLU A 180 -10.66 -15.09 -11.08
N LYS A 181 -9.74 -14.54 -10.27
CA LYS A 181 -10.03 -13.36 -9.44
C LYS A 181 -10.36 -12.12 -10.28
N LEU A 182 -9.70 -11.96 -11.44
CA LEU A 182 -9.97 -10.86 -12.39
C LEU A 182 -11.26 -11.07 -13.21
N GLU A 183 -11.65 -12.31 -13.48
CA GLU A 183 -12.88 -12.68 -14.19
C GLU A 183 -14.13 -12.56 -13.29
N ASN A 184 -14.02 -12.96 -12.03
CA ASN A 184 -15.12 -12.92 -11.03
C ASN A 184 -15.34 -11.54 -10.41
N ALA A 185 -14.48 -10.55 -10.68
CA ALA A 185 -14.67 -9.17 -10.28
C ALA A 185 -15.60 -8.43 -11.25
N THR A 186 -16.88 -8.81 -11.26
CA THR A 186 -17.91 -8.29 -12.18
C THR A 186 -18.57 -6.99 -11.70
N SER A 187 -18.25 -6.49 -10.51
CA SER A 187 -18.67 -5.18 -10.02
C SER A 187 -17.48 -4.35 -9.55
N HIS A 188 -17.50 -3.05 -9.83
CA HIS A 188 -16.42 -2.11 -9.47
C HIS A 188 -16.14 -2.08 -7.95
N THR A 189 -17.18 -2.20 -7.13
CA THR A 189 -17.09 -2.34 -5.67
C THR A 189 -16.50 -3.68 -5.25
N GLY A 190 -16.86 -4.77 -5.93
CA GLY A 190 -16.26 -6.09 -5.73
C GLY A 190 -14.81 -6.17 -6.18
N PHE A 191 -14.41 -5.40 -7.20
CA PHE A 191 -13.02 -5.24 -7.63
C PHE A 191 -12.23 -4.47 -6.58
N MET A 192 -12.68 -3.28 -6.13
CA MET A 192 -11.99 -2.46 -5.13
C MET A 192 -11.76 -3.16 -3.79
N GLN A 193 -12.80 -3.83 -3.27
CA GLN A 193 -12.73 -4.57 -2.00
C GLN A 193 -11.89 -5.86 -2.12
N ARG A 194 -11.75 -6.40 -3.35
CA ARG A 194 -10.84 -7.52 -3.65
C ARG A 194 -9.45 -7.06 -4.08
N THR A 195 -9.26 -5.81 -4.49
CA THR A 195 -7.94 -5.22 -4.77
C THR A 195 -7.28 -4.66 -3.54
N GLU A 196 -8.02 -4.18 -2.54
CA GLU A 196 -7.47 -4.01 -1.18
C GLU A 196 -6.95 -5.37 -0.68
N ASN A 197 -7.71 -6.45 -0.92
CA ASN A 197 -7.19 -7.80 -0.73
C ASN A 197 -6.10 -8.19 -1.75
N LEU A 198 -6.03 -7.72 -3.00
CA LEU A 198 -4.88 -8.03 -3.88
C LEU A 198 -3.63 -7.23 -3.52
N ALA A 199 -3.76 -6.09 -2.84
CA ALA A 199 -2.66 -5.31 -2.31
C ALA A 199 -2.16 -5.89 -0.98
N ASP A 200 -3.07 -6.39 -0.13
CA ASP A 200 -2.76 -7.11 1.11
C ASP A 200 -2.33 -8.58 0.85
N TYR A 201 -2.79 -9.20 -0.25
CA TYR A 201 -2.45 -10.57 -0.67
C TYR A 201 -1.41 -10.61 -1.82
N GLY A 202 -0.90 -9.50 -2.33
CA GLY A 202 -0.15 -9.50 -3.59
C GLY A 202 0.97 -8.47 -3.64
N VAL A 203 2.09 -8.80 -2.98
CA VAL A 203 3.35 -8.09 -3.20
C VAL A 203 4.54 -9.01 -3.54
N TYR A 204 4.50 -10.30 -3.24
CA TYR A 204 5.65 -11.19 -3.51
C TYR A 204 5.42 -12.21 -4.63
N VAL A 205 4.28 -12.14 -5.32
CA VAL A 205 3.76 -13.36 -5.97
C VAL A 205 4.55 -13.82 -7.20
N MET A 206 5.47 -13.07 -7.82
CA MET A 206 6.16 -13.59 -9.03
C MET A 206 7.54 -13.01 -9.36
N ALA A 207 8.11 -12.17 -8.49
CA ALA A 207 9.49 -11.74 -8.61
C ALA A 207 10.24 -12.31 -7.41
N ASP A 208 10.61 -13.59 -7.48
CA ASP A 208 11.68 -14.05 -6.61
C ASP A 208 12.95 -13.28 -7.04
N PRO A 209 13.52 -12.42 -6.18
CA PRO A 209 14.74 -11.70 -6.48
C PRO A 209 15.86 -12.67 -6.88
N GLU A 210 15.92 -13.86 -6.27
CA GLU A 210 16.90 -14.89 -6.63
C GLU A 210 16.67 -15.42 -8.06
N SER A 211 15.43 -15.64 -8.49
CA SER A 211 15.12 -16.08 -9.87
C SER A 211 15.43 -15.02 -10.94
N MET A 212 15.14 -13.74 -10.68
CA MET A 212 15.51 -12.66 -11.59
C MET A 212 17.03 -12.38 -11.56
N ASP A 213 17.68 -12.53 -10.40
CA ASP A 213 19.13 -12.36 -10.25
C ASP A 213 19.90 -13.48 -10.94
N ASN A 214 19.35 -14.71 -10.96
CA ASN A 214 19.99 -15.88 -11.57
C ASN A 214 19.79 -15.97 -13.09
N ASP A 215 18.65 -15.52 -13.64
CA ASP A 215 18.41 -15.53 -15.10
C ASP A 215 17.29 -14.56 -15.56
N ARG A 216 17.57 -13.24 -15.47
CA ARG A 216 16.70 -12.16 -15.97
C ARG A 216 16.25 -12.38 -17.43
N ALA A 217 17.13 -12.93 -18.28
CA ALA A 217 16.83 -13.20 -19.68
C ALA A 217 15.77 -14.31 -19.81
N ALA A 218 15.89 -15.40 -19.03
CA ALA A 218 14.86 -16.43 -18.99
C ALA A 218 13.52 -15.92 -18.43
N TYR A 219 13.53 -15.04 -17.43
CA TYR A 219 12.30 -14.40 -16.94
C TYR A 219 11.63 -13.55 -18.02
N CYS A 220 12.38 -12.69 -18.71
CA CYS A 220 11.85 -11.88 -19.81
C CYS A 220 11.36 -12.75 -20.98
N ALA A 221 12.05 -13.85 -21.28
CA ALA A 221 11.63 -14.82 -22.30
C ALA A 221 10.32 -15.52 -21.91
N LYS A 222 10.13 -15.86 -20.62
CA LYS A 222 8.85 -16.40 -20.11
C LYS A 222 7.72 -15.37 -20.24
N LEU A 223 7.95 -14.11 -19.87
CA LEU A 223 6.96 -13.03 -20.03
C LEU A 223 6.58 -12.81 -21.49
N SER A 224 7.56 -12.79 -22.40
CA SER A 224 7.34 -12.63 -23.84
C SER A 224 6.53 -13.79 -24.42
N LYS A 225 6.92 -15.04 -24.11
CA LYS A 225 6.17 -16.24 -24.51
C LYS A 225 4.74 -16.25 -23.96
N TRP A 226 4.55 -15.71 -22.77
CA TRP A 226 3.22 -15.62 -22.15
C TRP A 226 2.36 -14.53 -22.81
N LEU A 227 2.94 -13.36 -23.08
CA LEU A 227 2.32 -12.30 -23.88
C LEU A 227 1.86 -12.83 -25.25
N ASP A 228 2.70 -13.62 -25.93
CA ASP A 228 2.34 -14.29 -27.19
C ASP A 228 1.17 -15.25 -27.04
N LYS A 229 1.14 -16.01 -25.94
CA LYS A 229 0.10 -17.03 -25.73
C LYS A 229 -1.25 -16.41 -25.36
N LYS A 230 -1.25 -15.38 -24.51
CA LYS A 230 -2.44 -14.91 -23.81
C LYS A 230 -2.97 -13.58 -24.32
N ALA A 231 -2.09 -12.73 -24.81
CA ALA A 231 -2.41 -11.39 -25.31
C ALA A 231 -1.68 -11.08 -26.63
N PRO A 232 -1.69 -11.98 -27.64
CA PRO A 232 -0.85 -11.86 -28.85
C PRO A 232 -1.06 -10.54 -29.59
N LYS A 233 -2.29 -10.00 -29.57
CA LYS A 233 -2.57 -8.70 -30.19
C LYS A 233 -1.75 -7.56 -29.58
N TYR A 234 -1.46 -7.59 -28.28
CA TYR A 234 -0.73 -6.52 -27.59
C TYR A 234 0.78 -6.71 -27.57
N HIS A 235 1.30 -7.71 -28.29
CA HIS A 235 2.74 -8.03 -28.30
C HIS A 235 3.60 -6.79 -28.57
N ASP A 236 3.37 -6.10 -29.68
CA ASP A 236 4.18 -4.95 -30.10
C ASP A 236 4.15 -3.77 -29.12
N ALA A 237 3.09 -3.64 -28.30
CA ALA A 237 2.96 -2.56 -27.34
C ALA A 237 3.67 -2.87 -26.00
N ILE A 238 3.72 -4.13 -25.60
CA ILE A 238 4.26 -4.57 -24.30
C ILE A 238 5.68 -5.10 -24.43
N GLN A 239 6.04 -5.71 -25.57
CA GLN A 239 7.37 -6.26 -25.81
C GLN A 239 8.49 -5.22 -25.61
N PRO A 240 8.37 -3.95 -26.04
CA PRO A 240 9.40 -2.95 -25.74
C PRO A 240 9.63 -2.73 -24.23
N LEU A 241 8.62 -2.98 -23.39
CA LEU A 241 8.73 -2.90 -21.93
C LEU A 241 9.45 -4.12 -21.37
N ILE A 242 9.15 -5.32 -21.87
CA ILE A 242 9.87 -6.56 -21.55
C ILE A 242 11.34 -6.44 -21.99
N ASP A 243 11.60 -5.90 -23.16
CA ASP A 243 12.95 -5.65 -23.67
C ASP A 243 13.68 -4.62 -22.81
N SER A 244 12.97 -3.59 -22.31
CA SER A 244 13.55 -2.62 -21.37
C SER A 244 13.94 -3.27 -20.05
N LEU A 245 13.15 -4.24 -19.56
CA LEU A 245 13.49 -5.02 -18.37
C LEU A 245 14.73 -5.89 -18.61
N ASN A 246 14.90 -6.40 -19.83
CA ASN A 246 16.02 -7.27 -20.22
C ASN A 246 17.33 -6.53 -20.56
N LYS A 247 17.28 -5.22 -20.83
CA LYS A 247 18.45 -4.44 -21.30
C LYS A 247 19.44 -4.01 -20.21
N GLU A 248 19.09 -4.16 -18.93
CA GLU A 248 19.93 -3.73 -17.83
C GLU A 248 20.77 -4.90 -17.28
N ASN A 249 22.08 -4.91 -17.59
CA ASN A 249 23.08 -5.87 -17.06
C ASN A 249 23.42 -5.61 -15.57
N THR A 250 22.49 -5.06 -14.81
CA THR A 250 22.65 -4.74 -13.39
C THR A 250 21.90 -5.74 -12.52
N PRO A 251 22.32 -5.93 -11.26
CA PRO A 251 21.56 -6.70 -10.27
C PRO A 251 20.09 -6.25 -10.26
N VAL A 252 19.17 -7.18 -10.03
CA VAL A 252 17.75 -6.88 -10.00
C VAL A 252 17.49 -5.81 -8.95
N SER A 253 17.04 -4.65 -9.43
CA SER A 253 16.65 -3.56 -8.56
C SER A 253 15.20 -3.77 -8.10
N GLN A 254 14.83 -3.18 -6.97
CA GLN A 254 13.43 -3.13 -6.51
C GLN A 254 12.49 -2.55 -7.59
N ARG A 255 13.03 -1.70 -8.47
CA ARG A 255 12.33 -1.18 -9.64
C ARG A 255 12.12 -2.23 -10.73
N ASP A 256 13.09 -3.10 -10.99
CA ASP A 256 12.95 -4.21 -11.94
C ASP A 256 11.85 -5.19 -11.49
N GLU A 257 11.80 -5.53 -10.20
CA GLU A 257 10.74 -6.36 -9.61
C GLU A 257 9.35 -5.70 -9.78
N MET A 258 9.29 -4.40 -9.50
CA MET A 258 8.07 -3.61 -9.68
C MET A 258 7.66 -3.53 -11.16
N MET A 259 8.61 -3.43 -12.08
CA MET A 259 8.37 -3.40 -13.53
C MET A 259 7.89 -4.76 -14.05
N GLY A 260 8.49 -5.87 -13.61
CA GLY A 260 8.04 -7.23 -13.94
C GLY A 260 6.60 -7.48 -13.50
N SER A 261 6.28 -7.11 -12.26
CA SER A 261 4.93 -7.22 -11.70
C SER A 261 3.91 -6.39 -12.50
N ARG A 262 4.27 -5.14 -12.88
CA ARG A 262 3.42 -4.28 -13.72
C ARG A 262 3.15 -4.89 -15.10
N ILE A 263 4.19 -5.44 -15.75
CA ILE A 263 4.04 -6.10 -17.05
C ILE A 263 3.07 -7.29 -16.93
N MET A 264 3.14 -8.05 -15.84
CA MET A 264 2.20 -9.16 -15.64
C MET A 264 0.78 -8.71 -15.38
N TYR A 265 0.57 -7.68 -14.57
CA TYR A 265 -0.77 -7.11 -14.40
C TYR A 265 -1.33 -6.59 -15.72
N LEU A 266 -0.49 -5.98 -16.56
CA LEU A 266 -0.86 -5.56 -17.91
C LEU A 266 -1.27 -6.76 -18.77
N ILE A 267 -0.45 -7.81 -18.84
CA ILE A 267 -0.78 -8.99 -19.65
C ILE A 267 -2.06 -9.64 -19.12
N ALA A 268 -2.21 -9.85 -17.82
CA ALA A 268 -3.41 -10.44 -17.22
C ALA A 268 -4.68 -9.62 -17.52
N ALA A 269 -4.62 -8.29 -17.35
CA ALA A 269 -5.72 -7.37 -17.64
C ALA A 269 -6.15 -7.41 -19.12
N LEU A 270 -5.21 -7.70 -20.02
CA LEU A 270 -5.39 -7.67 -21.46
C LEU A 270 -5.69 -9.04 -22.07
N SER A 271 -5.44 -10.10 -21.32
CA SER A 271 -5.62 -11.50 -21.73
C SER A 271 -7.04 -12.03 -21.48
N SER A 272 -7.90 -11.29 -20.78
CA SER A 272 -9.28 -11.72 -20.58
C SER A 272 -10.00 -11.83 -21.93
N ASP A 273 -10.73 -12.92 -22.17
CA ASP A 273 -11.46 -13.20 -23.42
C ASP A 273 -12.45 -12.09 -23.84
N LYS A 274 -12.78 -11.19 -22.91
CA LYS A 274 -13.65 -10.03 -23.10
C LYS A 274 -12.91 -8.77 -23.60
N ALA A 275 -11.59 -8.82 -23.77
CA ALA A 275 -10.81 -7.68 -24.22
C ALA A 275 -11.06 -7.41 -25.71
N THR A 276 -11.87 -6.42 -26.05
CA THR A 276 -12.23 -6.04 -27.43
C THR A 276 -11.51 -4.79 -27.95
N ALA A 277 -10.85 -4.03 -27.07
CA ALA A 277 -10.13 -2.81 -27.46
C ALA A 277 -8.88 -3.07 -28.34
N ASP A 278 -8.57 -2.07 -29.16
CA ASP A 278 -7.40 -2.04 -30.03
C ASP A 278 -6.11 -1.71 -29.24
N VAL A 279 -4.99 -2.25 -29.73
CA VAL A 279 -3.64 -2.16 -29.13
C VAL A 279 -3.14 -0.74 -29.07
N GLN A 280 -3.36 0.02 -30.15
CA GLN A 280 -3.02 1.42 -30.16
C GLN A 280 -3.77 2.07 -28.99
N THR A 281 -5.09 1.84 -28.83
CA THR A 281 -5.96 2.48 -27.82
C THR A 281 -5.45 2.34 -26.38
N LEU A 282 -4.82 1.20 -26.07
CA LEU A 282 -4.34 0.89 -24.72
C LEU A 282 -2.86 1.27 -24.49
N THR A 283 -2.10 1.58 -25.54
CA THR A 283 -0.66 1.87 -25.45
C THR A 283 -0.31 3.04 -24.51
N PRO A 284 -1.03 4.19 -24.50
CA PRO A 284 -0.75 5.28 -23.56
C PRO A 284 -0.98 4.90 -22.09
N PHE A 285 -1.96 4.03 -21.82
CA PHE A 285 -2.27 3.52 -20.48
C PHE A 285 -1.20 2.57 -19.98
N ILE A 286 -0.81 1.63 -20.84
CA ILE A 286 0.32 0.74 -20.63
C ILE A 286 1.56 1.55 -20.27
N LYS A 287 1.82 2.64 -21.01
CA LYS A 287 2.90 3.59 -20.68
C LYS A 287 2.68 4.30 -19.35
N ALA A 288 1.49 4.79 -19.02
CA ALA A 288 1.22 5.47 -17.75
C ALA A 288 1.41 4.53 -16.52
N ILE A 289 0.91 3.29 -16.61
CA ILE A 289 1.13 2.21 -15.64
C ILE A 289 2.62 1.91 -15.48
N PHE A 290 3.34 1.93 -16.58
CA PHE A 290 4.78 1.69 -16.57
C PHE A 290 5.56 2.84 -15.93
N HIS A 291 5.18 4.08 -16.20
CA HIS A 291 5.94 5.27 -15.78
C HIS A 291 5.51 5.85 -14.43
N THR A 292 4.36 5.43 -13.86
CA THR A 292 3.97 5.88 -12.52
C THR A 292 4.97 5.38 -11.47
N ARG A 293 5.50 6.26 -10.62
CA ARG A 293 6.38 5.83 -9.50
C ARG A 293 5.60 5.49 -8.23
N ASN A 294 4.37 6.00 -8.12
CA ASN A 294 3.52 5.73 -6.98
C ASN A 294 2.78 4.40 -7.20
N ARG A 295 3.03 3.43 -6.31
CA ARG A 295 2.36 2.12 -6.34
C ARG A 295 0.85 2.24 -6.16
N LYS A 296 0.38 3.18 -5.34
CA LYS A 296 -1.06 3.42 -5.13
C LYS A 296 -1.76 3.82 -6.43
N ASN A 297 -1.05 4.45 -7.37
CA ASN A 297 -1.65 4.78 -8.66
C ASN A 297 -2.02 3.52 -9.47
N LEU A 298 -1.34 2.39 -9.25
CA LEU A 298 -1.63 1.13 -9.95
C LEU A 298 -3.02 0.61 -9.59
N ASP A 299 -3.46 0.81 -8.35
CA ASP A 299 -4.78 0.40 -7.87
C ASP A 299 -5.91 1.12 -8.62
N TYR A 300 -5.63 2.25 -9.28
CA TYR A 300 -6.58 2.98 -10.12
C TYR A 300 -6.35 2.72 -11.62
N LEU A 301 -5.08 2.67 -12.03
CA LEU A 301 -4.70 2.51 -13.43
C LEU A 301 -5.08 1.12 -13.97
N LEU A 302 -4.93 0.07 -13.17
CA LEU A 302 -5.23 -1.32 -13.56
C LEU A 302 -6.73 -1.58 -13.78
N PRO A 303 -7.65 -1.23 -12.85
CA PRO A 303 -9.08 -1.33 -13.13
C PRO A 303 -9.50 -0.51 -14.35
N GLY A 304 -8.94 0.70 -14.51
CA GLY A 304 -9.19 1.52 -15.69
C GLY A 304 -8.78 0.82 -16.98
N LEU A 305 -7.61 0.17 -17.01
CA LEU A 305 -7.16 -0.60 -18.17
C LEU A 305 -8.06 -1.81 -18.46
N VAL A 306 -8.48 -2.54 -17.44
CA VAL A 306 -9.38 -3.70 -17.55
C VAL A 306 -10.75 -3.28 -18.10
N GLU A 307 -11.30 -2.18 -17.61
CA GLU A 307 -12.60 -1.70 -18.06
C GLU A 307 -12.55 -1.24 -19.53
N LEU A 308 -11.46 -0.57 -19.93
CA LEU A 308 -11.26 -0.19 -21.34
C LEU A 308 -11.09 -1.37 -22.24
N SER A 309 -10.36 -2.39 -21.78
CA SER A 309 -10.17 -3.58 -22.58
C SER A 309 -11.52 -4.23 -22.88
N ARG A 310 -12.49 -4.16 -21.94
CA ARG A 310 -13.82 -4.76 -22.01
C ARG A 310 -14.92 -3.91 -22.67
N SER A 311 -14.72 -2.62 -22.90
CA SER A 311 -15.79 -1.70 -23.29
C SER A 311 -16.32 -1.88 -24.74
N PRO A 312 -17.64 -1.75 -25.01
CA PRO A 312 -18.28 -2.17 -26.26
C PRO A 312 -18.01 -1.26 -27.47
N THR A 313 -18.31 -1.80 -28.66
CA THR A 313 -18.12 -1.23 -30.02
C THR A 313 -18.61 0.23 -30.21
N ASN A 314 -19.52 0.74 -29.38
CA ASN A 314 -19.99 2.13 -29.44
C ASN A 314 -18.90 3.15 -29.08
N LEU A 315 -17.95 2.80 -28.19
CA LEU A 315 -16.75 3.59 -27.92
C LEU A 315 -15.79 3.57 -29.12
N GLN A 316 -15.68 2.43 -29.82
CA GLN A 316 -14.89 2.30 -31.06
C GLN A 316 -15.54 3.04 -32.26
N GLN A 317 -16.86 3.15 -32.31
CA GLN A 317 -17.58 3.93 -33.33
C GLN A 317 -17.42 5.44 -33.13
N LEU A 318 -17.38 5.92 -31.89
CA LEU A 318 -16.99 7.31 -31.57
C LEU A 318 -15.53 7.62 -31.96
N VAL A 319 -14.64 6.63 -31.86
CA VAL A 319 -13.21 6.72 -32.24
C VAL A 319 -12.98 6.69 -33.77
N SER A 320 -13.85 6.03 -34.53
CA SER A 320 -13.65 5.83 -35.98
C SER A 320 -14.26 6.93 -36.87
N GLN A 321 -15.05 7.84 -36.31
CA GLN A 321 -15.71 8.91 -37.07
C GLN A 321 -14.84 10.15 -37.33
N ASP A 322 -13.64 10.26 -36.75
CA ASP A 322 -12.76 11.42 -36.97
C ASP A 322 -11.36 11.01 -37.46
N ARG A 323 -11.16 11.04 -38.79
CA ARG A 323 -9.92 10.59 -39.45
C ARG A 323 -8.74 11.56 -39.30
N LYS A 324 -8.85 12.63 -38.52
CA LYS A 324 -7.78 13.62 -38.32
C LYS A 324 -7.44 13.81 -36.85
N GLY A 325 -6.61 12.91 -36.35
CA GLY A 325 -5.72 13.18 -35.21
C GLY A 325 -5.96 12.24 -34.05
N GLY A 326 -4.94 11.46 -33.70
CA GLY A 326 -4.87 10.62 -32.49
C GLY A 326 -4.95 11.36 -31.15
N GLU A 327 -5.64 12.52 -31.10
CA GLU A 327 -5.95 13.28 -29.89
C GLU A 327 -7.30 12.85 -29.27
N GLN A 328 -8.24 12.22 -30.01
CA GLN A 328 -9.45 11.62 -29.40
C GLN A 328 -9.18 10.31 -28.64
N PHE A 329 -8.02 9.72 -28.86
CA PHE A 329 -7.52 8.53 -28.17
C PHE A 329 -7.43 8.65 -26.65
N LEU A 330 -7.49 9.89 -26.19
CA LEU A 330 -7.57 10.31 -24.80
C LEU A 330 -8.92 9.97 -24.14
N LEU A 331 -9.91 9.46 -24.89
CA LEU A 331 -11.17 8.89 -24.39
C LEU A 331 -10.97 7.68 -23.48
N SER A 332 -9.83 6.98 -23.56
CA SER A 332 -9.56 5.89 -22.64
C SER A 332 -9.14 6.38 -21.25
N GLY A 333 -8.54 7.59 -21.16
CA GLY A 333 -8.15 8.33 -19.95
C GLY A 333 -9.21 8.34 -18.83
N LEU A 334 -10.45 8.16 -19.27
CA LEU A 334 -11.68 8.21 -18.52
C LEU A 334 -12.01 6.97 -17.68
N SER A 335 -11.49 5.79 -17.99
CA SER A 335 -11.68 4.60 -17.15
C SER A 335 -10.74 4.58 -15.94
N LEU A 336 -9.58 5.23 -16.08
CA LEU A 336 -8.62 5.54 -15.02
C LEU A 336 -9.26 6.32 -13.87
N LEU A 337 -10.39 6.98 -14.17
CA LEU A 337 -11.16 7.77 -13.23
C LEU A 337 -12.39 7.06 -12.69
N SER A 338 -12.89 5.98 -13.31
CA SER A 338 -14.10 5.25 -12.91
C SER A 338 -15.03 6.15 -12.10
N PHE A 339 -15.48 7.24 -12.73
CA PHE A 339 -16.11 8.35 -12.01
C PHE A 339 -17.32 7.77 -11.29
N HIS A 340 -17.23 7.71 -9.96
CA HIS A 340 -18.26 7.10 -9.16
C HIS A 340 -19.57 7.83 -9.48
N PRO A 341 -20.68 7.13 -9.78
CA PRO A 341 -21.98 7.77 -9.97
C PRO A 341 -22.39 8.64 -8.77
N ASP A 342 -21.76 8.41 -7.61
CA ASP A 342 -21.94 9.20 -6.39
C ASP A 342 -21.31 10.60 -6.42
N MET A 343 -20.42 10.89 -7.38
CA MET A 343 -19.80 12.22 -7.53
C MET A 343 -20.44 13.04 -8.65
N ILE A 344 -20.57 12.43 -9.84
CA ILE A 344 -21.12 13.09 -11.03
C ILE A 344 -21.92 12.06 -11.85
N ASN A 345 -22.98 12.51 -12.50
CA ASN A 345 -23.77 11.65 -13.39
C ASN A 345 -23.12 11.51 -14.79
N GLU A 346 -23.66 10.64 -15.63
CA GLU A 346 -23.13 10.36 -16.97
C GLU A 346 -23.06 11.60 -17.88
N GLU A 347 -24.04 12.50 -17.79
CA GLU A 347 -24.12 13.72 -18.60
C GLU A 347 -23.06 14.75 -18.16
N GLN A 348 -22.92 14.93 -16.85
CA GLN A 348 -21.89 15.75 -16.22
C GLN A 348 -20.48 15.27 -16.60
N PHE A 349 -20.28 13.96 -16.58
CA PHE A 349 -19.03 13.35 -17.02
C PHE A 349 -18.73 13.62 -18.50
N LYS A 350 -19.70 13.42 -19.40
CA LYS A 350 -19.56 13.74 -20.82
C LYS A 350 -19.20 15.21 -21.04
N THR A 351 -19.81 16.09 -20.25
CA THR A 351 -19.55 17.54 -20.28
C THR A 351 -18.12 17.85 -19.84
N LEU A 352 -17.70 17.40 -18.65
CA LEU A 352 -16.33 17.61 -18.14
C LEU A 352 -15.28 17.07 -19.12
N PHE A 353 -15.48 15.86 -19.65
CA PHE A 353 -14.57 15.29 -20.62
C PHE A 353 -14.42 16.15 -21.87
N THR A 354 -15.55 16.60 -22.41
CA THR A 354 -15.57 17.48 -23.59
C THR A 354 -14.81 18.78 -23.30
N THR A 355 -14.98 19.35 -22.10
CA THR A 355 -14.24 20.54 -21.64
C THR A 355 -12.74 20.26 -21.52
N MET A 356 -12.34 19.15 -20.88
CA MET A 356 -10.93 18.75 -20.75
C MET A 356 -10.25 18.66 -22.12
N HIS A 357 -10.94 18.02 -23.07
CA HIS A 357 -10.42 17.78 -24.41
C HIS A 357 -10.30 19.09 -25.20
N LYS A 358 -11.40 19.86 -25.32
CA LYS A 358 -11.41 21.14 -26.05
C LYS A 358 -10.45 22.17 -25.47
N GLY A 359 -10.28 22.20 -24.16
CA GLY A 359 -9.34 23.09 -23.48
C GLY A 359 -7.86 22.66 -23.59
N GLY A 360 -7.58 21.43 -24.00
CA GLY A 360 -6.22 20.88 -24.03
C GLY A 360 -5.68 20.45 -22.66
N ALA A 361 -6.53 20.42 -21.62
CA ALA A 361 -6.16 19.90 -20.29
C ALA A 361 -5.71 18.44 -20.39
N THR A 362 -6.41 17.62 -21.17
CA THR A 362 -6.08 16.20 -21.35
C THR A 362 -4.68 15.99 -21.91
N LYS A 363 -4.30 16.80 -22.91
CA LYS A 363 -2.95 16.78 -23.49
C LYS A 363 -1.88 17.14 -22.46
N ARG A 364 -2.18 18.08 -21.56
CA ARG A 364 -1.26 18.50 -20.50
C ARG A 364 -1.13 17.44 -19.41
N VAL A 365 -2.25 16.91 -18.93
CA VAL A 365 -2.30 15.84 -17.92
C VAL A 365 -1.53 14.62 -18.39
N LEU A 366 -1.67 14.21 -19.66
CA LEU A 366 -0.97 13.01 -20.15
C LEU A 366 0.49 13.23 -20.57
N LYS A 367 0.88 14.45 -20.96
CA LYS A 367 2.27 14.73 -21.38
C LYS A 367 3.23 14.91 -20.21
N ASP A 368 2.72 15.28 -19.05
CA ASP A 368 3.52 15.60 -17.87
C ASP A 368 3.15 14.68 -16.72
N ALA A 369 4.04 13.72 -16.43
CA ALA A 369 3.84 12.74 -15.35
C ALA A 369 3.63 13.38 -13.97
N LYS A 370 4.19 14.57 -13.73
CA LYS A 370 3.99 15.32 -12.48
C LYS A 370 2.57 15.87 -12.42
N VAL A 371 2.09 16.47 -13.51
CA VAL A 371 0.69 16.96 -13.61
C VAL A 371 -0.29 15.80 -13.51
N PHE A 372 0.00 14.67 -14.17
CA PHE A 372 -0.80 13.45 -14.06
C PHE A 372 -0.92 12.97 -12.61
N THR A 373 0.21 12.84 -11.91
CA THR A 373 0.23 12.38 -10.52
C THR A 373 -0.51 13.35 -9.60
N ASN A 374 -0.31 14.66 -9.79
CA ASN A 374 -1.04 15.69 -9.06
C ASN A 374 -2.55 15.63 -9.31
N TRP A 375 -2.95 15.39 -10.55
CA TRP A 375 -4.36 15.22 -10.92
C TRP A 375 -4.97 14.03 -10.17
N MET A 376 -4.33 12.86 -10.22
CA MET A 376 -4.82 11.64 -9.55
C MET A 376 -4.95 11.81 -8.03
N ASP A 377 -3.91 12.30 -7.36
CA ASP A 377 -3.93 12.54 -5.90
C ASP A 377 -5.01 13.57 -5.50
N THR A 378 -5.19 14.63 -6.30
CA THR A 378 -6.21 15.64 -6.01
C THR A 378 -7.63 15.08 -6.19
N LEU A 379 -7.85 14.26 -7.22
CA LEU A 379 -9.15 13.62 -7.43
C LEU A 379 -9.48 12.61 -6.35
N GLU A 380 -8.49 11.84 -5.87
CA GLU A 380 -8.68 10.93 -4.76
C GLU A 380 -9.11 11.68 -3.49
N ARG A 381 -8.43 12.79 -3.17
CA ARG A 381 -8.80 13.67 -2.05
C ARG A 381 -10.19 14.25 -2.21
N LEU A 382 -10.54 14.73 -3.41
CA LEU A 382 -11.87 15.26 -3.70
C LEU A 382 -12.95 14.20 -3.54
N LYS A 383 -12.68 12.97 -3.99
CA LYS A 383 -13.58 11.82 -3.84
C LYS A 383 -13.81 11.49 -2.37
N LEU A 384 -12.73 11.33 -1.60
CA LEU A 384 -12.76 10.91 -0.20
C LEU A 384 -13.26 11.99 0.75
N ASN A 385 -13.28 13.26 0.34
CA ASN A 385 -13.80 14.34 1.15
C ASN A 385 -15.33 14.18 1.33
N LYS A 386 -15.76 13.94 2.58
CA LYS A 386 -17.17 13.72 2.95
C LYS A 386 -17.93 15.02 3.23
N GLU A 387 -17.21 16.13 3.39
CA GLU A 387 -17.77 17.46 3.70
C GLU A 387 -18.27 18.17 2.44
N LEU A 388 -17.83 17.72 1.26
CA LEU A 388 -18.30 18.24 -0.03
C LEU A 388 -19.46 17.38 -0.58
N PRO A 389 -20.64 17.97 -0.86
CA PRO A 389 -21.70 17.27 -1.58
C PRO A 389 -21.31 17.06 -3.06
N PRO A 390 -21.97 16.11 -3.77
CA PRO A 390 -21.66 15.81 -5.17
C PRO A 390 -21.71 17.03 -6.10
N ALA A 391 -22.68 17.93 -5.89
CA ALA A 391 -22.82 19.17 -6.65
C ALA A 391 -21.58 20.08 -6.53
N THR A 392 -21.03 20.24 -5.32
CA THR A 392 -19.80 21.01 -5.11
C THR A 392 -18.60 20.33 -5.75
N LYS A 393 -18.49 19.00 -5.63
CA LYS A 393 -17.41 18.24 -6.29
C LYS A 393 -17.44 18.43 -7.80
N TYR A 394 -18.62 18.41 -8.42
CA TYR A 394 -18.78 18.70 -9.85
C TYR A 394 -18.32 20.12 -10.21
N ALA A 395 -18.80 21.13 -9.47
CA ALA A 395 -18.44 22.53 -9.73
C ALA A 395 -16.93 22.80 -9.58
N VAL A 396 -16.27 22.15 -8.60
CA VAL A 396 -14.82 22.19 -8.43
C VAL A 396 -14.11 21.61 -9.66
N LEU A 397 -14.57 20.46 -10.16
CA LEU A 397 -14.00 19.84 -11.36
C LEU A 397 -14.18 20.72 -12.59
N ASP A 398 -15.36 21.30 -12.78
CA ASP A 398 -15.62 22.20 -13.89
C ASP A 398 -14.69 23.43 -13.82
N ALA A 399 -14.59 24.06 -12.64
CA ALA A 399 -13.70 25.19 -12.39
C ALA A 399 -12.22 24.85 -12.68
N LEU A 400 -11.74 23.66 -12.29
CA LEU A 400 -10.36 23.22 -12.58
C LEU A 400 -10.04 23.21 -14.08
N LEU A 401 -11.04 22.92 -14.90
CA LEU A 401 -10.88 22.69 -16.34
C LEU A 401 -11.10 23.94 -17.19
N THR A 402 -11.60 25.03 -16.61
CA THR A 402 -11.81 26.31 -17.30
C THR A 402 -10.52 26.94 -17.85
N ASP A 403 -9.38 26.77 -17.16
CA ASP A 403 -8.07 27.28 -17.59
C ASP A 403 -6.99 26.19 -17.53
N PRO A 404 -6.83 25.42 -18.61
CA PRO A 404 -5.84 24.35 -18.70
C PRO A 404 -4.39 24.82 -18.56
N LYS A 405 -4.11 26.12 -18.79
CA LYS A 405 -2.78 26.71 -18.56
C LYS A 405 -2.48 26.92 -17.08
N LYS A 406 -3.51 26.95 -16.22
CA LYS A 406 -3.36 27.02 -14.76
C LYS A 406 -3.61 25.70 -14.04
N LEU A 407 -3.94 24.63 -14.77
CA LEU A 407 -4.34 23.36 -14.19
C LEU A 407 -3.44 22.88 -13.03
N ASN A 408 -2.11 22.84 -13.21
CA ASN A 408 -1.22 22.39 -12.14
C ASN A 408 -1.26 23.31 -10.90
N THR A 409 -1.30 24.63 -11.10
CA THR A 409 -1.43 25.60 -10.02
C THR A 409 -2.79 25.47 -9.31
N ASN A 410 -3.86 25.26 -10.06
CA ASN A 410 -5.20 25.07 -9.50
C ASN A 410 -5.32 23.75 -8.73
N LEU A 411 -4.73 22.65 -9.23
CA LEU A 411 -4.66 21.38 -8.51
C LEU A 411 -3.93 21.54 -7.17
N SER A 412 -2.77 22.19 -7.20
CA SER A 412 -1.99 22.52 -6.02
C SER A 412 -2.77 23.32 -4.98
N ALA A 413 -3.49 24.36 -5.39
CA ALA A 413 -4.35 25.16 -4.50
C ALA A 413 -5.55 24.36 -3.97
N LEU A 414 -6.18 23.55 -4.82
CA LEU A 414 -7.29 22.69 -4.43
C LEU A 414 -6.86 21.66 -3.35
N LYS A 415 -5.65 21.11 -3.42
CA LYS A 415 -5.14 20.22 -2.34
C LYS A 415 -5.14 20.91 -0.98
N VAL A 416 -4.77 22.20 -0.92
CA VAL A 416 -4.79 22.99 0.32
C VAL A 416 -6.22 23.18 0.81
N LEU A 417 -7.13 23.55 -0.09
CA LEU A 417 -8.54 23.76 0.23
C LEU A 417 -9.19 22.47 0.75
N LEU A 418 -8.99 21.35 0.06
CA LEU A 418 -9.54 20.04 0.46
C LEU A 418 -9.01 19.55 1.80
N ALA A 419 -7.78 19.92 2.16
CA ALA A 419 -7.16 19.48 3.39
C ALA A 419 -7.55 20.34 4.59
N GLY A 420 -7.78 21.65 4.40
CA GLY A 420 -7.89 22.60 5.51
C GLY A 420 -9.17 23.43 5.56
N LYS A 421 -9.79 23.72 4.41
CA LYS A 421 -10.98 24.59 4.32
C LYS A 421 -11.96 24.13 3.22
N PRO A 422 -12.44 22.88 3.22
CA PRO A 422 -13.36 22.41 2.18
C PRO A 422 -14.68 23.19 2.17
N ASP A 423 -15.15 23.68 3.32
CA ASP A 423 -16.37 24.49 3.43
C ASP A 423 -16.35 25.77 2.57
N VAL A 424 -15.17 26.34 2.30
CA VAL A 424 -15.04 27.49 1.40
C VAL A 424 -15.55 27.13 0.00
N LEU A 425 -15.30 25.89 -0.46
CA LEU A 425 -15.79 25.42 -1.75
C LEU A 425 -17.32 25.30 -1.75
N ASN A 426 -17.92 24.84 -0.64
CA ASN A 426 -19.37 24.80 -0.49
C ASN A 426 -19.98 26.21 -0.57
N GLN A 427 -19.43 27.16 0.19
CA GLN A 427 -19.91 28.54 0.20
C GLN A 427 -19.85 29.21 -1.18
N LYS A 428 -18.76 28.98 -1.94
CA LYS A 428 -18.65 29.50 -3.32
C LYS A 428 -19.72 28.92 -4.24
N VAL A 429 -19.96 27.62 -4.16
CA VAL A 429 -20.96 26.96 -4.99
C VAL A 429 -22.38 27.39 -4.60
N GLU A 430 -22.69 27.50 -3.31
CA GLU A 430 -24.00 27.94 -2.81
C GLU A 430 -24.31 29.40 -3.16
N SER A 431 -23.30 30.27 -3.13
CA SER A 431 -23.43 31.69 -3.53
C SER A 431 -23.45 31.90 -5.05
N GLY A 432 -23.12 30.88 -5.83
CA GLY A 432 -22.97 30.99 -7.30
C GLY A 432 -21.72 31.77 -7.71
N GLU A 433 -20.78 32.02 -6.79
CA GLU A 433 -19.52 32.69 -7.10
C GLU A 433 -18.54 31.74 -7.81
N PRO A 434 -17.78 32.23 -8.82
CA PRO A 434 -16.80 31.40 -9.51
C PRO A 434 -15.65 31.02 -8.57
N ILE A 435 -15.25 29.75 -8.58
CA ILE A 435 -14.13 29.25 -7.77
C ILE A 435 -12.81 29.73 -8.37
N ASN A 436 -12.15 30.67 -7.70
CA ASN A 436 -10.82 31.15 -8.07
C ASN A 436 -9.75 30.55 -7.15
N PHE A 437 -9.26 29.36 -7.48
CA PHE A 437 -8.31 28.61 -6.65
C PHE A 437 -7.08 29.42 -6.20
N LYS A 438 -6.57 30.32 -7.05
CA LYS A 438 -5.44 31.18 -6.69
C LYS A 438 -5.84 32.19 -5.62
N ALA A 439 -6.96 32.89 -5.81
CA ALA A 439 -7.44 33.87 -4.85
C ALA A 439 -7.76 33.22 -3.49
N GLU A 440 -8.33 32.02 -3.50
CA GLU A 440 -8.60 31.26 -2.29
C GLU A 440 -7.30 30.81 -1.60
N LEU A 441 -6.29 30.37 -2.35
CA LEU A 441 -4.98 30.06 -1.78
C LEU A 441 -4.32 31.31 -1.18
N ASP A 442 -4.35 32.45 -1.87
CA ASP A 442 -3.82 33.72 -1.38
C ASP A 442 -4.58 34.15 -0.10
N GLN A 443 -5.88 33.88 -0.02
CA GLN A 443 -6.66 34.12 1.19
C GLN A 443 -6.24 33.21 2.34
N ILE A 444 -6.02 31.92 2.10
CA ILE A 444 -5.48 31.01 3.12
C ILE A 444 -4.12 31.51 3.61
N ILE A 445 -3.23 31.94 2.70
CA ILE A 445 -1.94 32.49 3.09
C ILE A 445 -2.10 33.75 3.97
N ARG A 446 -3.04 34.64 3.63
CA ARG A 446 -3.38 35.81 4.46
C ARG A 446 -3.93 35.40 5.83
N ASP A 447 -4.88 34.48 5.89
CA ASP A 447 -5.49 34.05 7.14
C ASP A 447 -4.47 33.38 8.07
N GLU A 448 -3.50 32.67 7.48
CA GLU A 448 -2.51 31.91 8.23
C GLU A 448 -1.28 32.72 8.59
N PHE A 449 -0.81 33.64 7.74
CA PHE A 449 0.49 34.32 7.88
C PHE A 449 0.41 35.86 7.75
N GLY A 450 -0.78 36.43 7.58
CA GLY A 450 -1.02 37.87 7.56
C GLY A 450 -1.11 38.48 8.95
N ASP A 451 -1.13 39.81 9.00
CA ASP A 451 -1.40 40.55 10.24
C ASP A 451 -2.91 40.56 10.50
N PRO A 452 -3.40 39.96 11.61
CA PRO A 452 -4.82 39.97 11.93
C PRO A 452 -5.38 41.39 12.13
N ALA A 453 -4.53 42.35 12.54
CA ALA A 453 -4.92 43.74 12.71
C ALA A 453 -4.97 44.52 11.39
N ASN A 454 -4.21 44.08 10.38
CA ASN A 454 -4.09 44.73 9.08
C ASN A 454 -4.11 43.69 7.95
N PRO A 455 -5.27 43.05 7.68
CA PRO A 455 -5.37 41.92 6.74
C PRO A 455 -5.01 42.28 5.28
N ASP A 456 -5.06 43.58 4.94
CA ASP A 456 -4.69 44.09 3.62
C ASP A 456 -3.17 44.34 3.47
N GLN A 457 -2.41 44.32 4.56
CA GLN A 457 -0.96 44.56 4.54
C GLN A 457 -0.19 43.26 4.32
N SER A 458 0.68 43.24 3.31
CA SER A 458 1.58 42.12 3.09
C SER A 458 2.61 42.04 4.23
N THR A 459 2.69 40.90 4.89
CA THR A 459 3.74 40.60 5.88
C THR A 459 4.99 40.05 5.18
N PRO A 460 6.18 40.12 5.83
CA PRO A 460 7.38 39.46 5.32
C PRO A 460 7.16 37.96 5.01
N GLU A 461 6.38 37.28 5.86
CA GLU A 461 6.03 35.87 5.70
C GLU A 461 5.25 35.63 4.41
N MET A 462 4.22 36.42 4.15
CA MET A 462 3.43 36.32 2.91
C MET A 462 4.31 36.55 1.68
N GLU A 463 5.17 37.57 1.71
CA GLU A 463 6.09 37.84 0.60
C GLU A 463 7.06 36.69 0.37
N TRP A 464 7.61 36.11 1.44
CA TRP A 464 8.51 34.96 1.36
C TRP A 464 7.81 33.73 0.78
N ILE A 465 6.58 33.44 1.21
CA ILE A 465 5.76 32.34 0.69
C ILE A 465 5.49 32.57 -0.80
N HIS A 466 5.07 33.77 -1.21
CA HIS A 466 4.76 34.10 -2.60
C HIS A 466 5.99 34.03 -3.52
N LYS A 467 7.18 34.36 -3.00
CA LYS A 467 8.46 34.26 -3.71
C LYS A 467 9.03 32.83 -3.72
N SER A 468 8.47 31.91 -2.94
CA SER A 468 8.93 30.52 -2.90
C SER A 468 8.66 29.77 -4.21
N LYS A 469 9.48 28.76 -4.52
CA LYS A 469 9.33 27.97 -5.76
C LYS A 469 7.94 27.30 -5.86
N ASN A 470 7.33 26.95 -4.72
CA ASN A 470 6.03 26.29 -4.65
C ASN A 470 5.19 26.86 -3.49
N PRO A 471 4.56 28.04 -3.65
CA PRO A 471 3.89 28.76 -2.55
C PRO A 471 2.82 27.94 -1.82
N HIS A 472 2.08 27.12 -2.55
CA HIS A 472 1.02 26.25 -2.01
C HIS A 472 1.52 25.19 -1.02
N LEU A 473 2.80 24.79 -1.07
CA LEU A 473 3.33 23.75 -0.19
C LEU A 473 3.43 24.20 1.26
N VAL A 474 3.62 25.50 1.51
CA VAL A 474 3.69 26.04 2.87
C VAL A 474 2.36 25.87 3.63
N PRO A 475 1.21 26.40 3.14
CA PRO A 475 -0.07 26.15 3.80
C PRO A 475 -0.49 24.68 3.74
N LEU A 476 -0.15 23.92 2.68
CA LEU A 476 -0.44 22.49 2.62
C LEU A 476 0.24 21.72 3.77
N TYR A 477 1.53 22.01 4.01
CA TYR A 477 2.29 21.36 5.07
C TYR A 477 1.76 21.73 6.46
N LEU A 478 1.45 23.00 6.68
CA LEU A 478 0.84 23.49 7.93
C LEU A 478 -0.49 22.75 8.23
N VAL A 479 -1.37 22.64 7.24
CA VAL A 479 -2.62 21.89 7.36
C VAL A 479 -2.36 20.40 7.59
N GLY A 480 -1.35 19.83 6.93
CA GLY A 480 -0.90 18.46 7.18
C GLY A 480 -0.51 18.24 8.65
N LEU A 481 0.27 19.14 9.23
CA LEU A 481 0.65 19.05 10.65
C LEU A 481 -0.57 19.08 11.58
N ARG A 482 -1.59 19.88 11.28
CA ARG A 482 -2.84 19.93 12.07
C ARG A 482 -3.65 18.63 12.00
N THR A 483 -3.70 18.04 10.82
CA THR A 483 -4.57 16.89 10.51
C THR A 483 -3.89 15.53 10.71
N CYS A 484 -2.60 15.51 11.08
CA CYS A 484 -1.86 14.25 11.24
C CYS A 484 -2.30 13.39 12.44
N GLY A 485 -3.18 13.91 13.31
CA GLY A 485 -3.74 13.20 14.46
C GLY A 485 -2.76 12.99 15.60
N ASP A 486 -1.64 13.72 15.60
CA ASP A 486 -0.56 13.57 16.59
C ASP A 486 -0.80 14.45 17.82
N SER A 487 -0.44 13.98 19.01
CA SER A 487 -0.59 14.75 20.26
C SER A 487 0.31 15.99 20.30
N GLN A 488 1.38 16.04 19.49
CA GLN A 488 2.28 17.19 19.34
C GLN A 488 1.89 18.13 18.20
N SER A 489 0.73 17.94 17.54
CA SER A 489 0.35 18.71 16.33
C SER A 489 0.39 20.23 16.55
N ALA A 490 -0.14 20.74 17.66
CA ALA A 490 -0.12 22.17 17.97
C ALA A 490 1.31 22.72 18.14
N ARG A 491 2.19 21.96 18.79
CA ARG A 491 3.61 22.32 18.94
C ARG A 491 4.30 22.33 17.58
N MET A 492 4.09 21.30 16.76
CA MET A 492 4.68 21.22 15.42
C MET A 492 4.20 22.35 14.51
N GLU A 493 2.92 22.71 14.58
CA GLU A 493 2.38 23.89 13.89
C GLU A 493 3.13 25.16 14.30
N GLN A 494 3.25 25.45 15.59
CA GLN A 494 3.93 26.65 16.06
C GLN A 494 5.39 26.68 15.58
N MET A 495 6.10 25.56 15.69
CA MET A 495 7.48 25.46 15.21
C MET A 495 7.62 25.68 13.71
N PHE A 496 6.64 25.23 12.92
CA PHE A 496 6.64 25.48 11.48
C PHE A 496 6.38 26.96 11.17
N ARG A 497 5.53 27.64 11.95
CA ARG A 497 5.34 29.10 11.84
C ARG A 497 6.61 29.86 12.19
N ASP A 498 7.28 29.47 13.27
CA ASP A 498 8.54 30.07 13.68
C ASP A 498 9.62 29.90 12.59
N PHE A 499 9.64 28.74 11.92
CA PHE A 499 10.47 28.52 10.73
C PHE A 499 10.16 29.51 9.60
N VAL A 500 8.89 29.69 9.23
CA VAL A 500 8.48 30.61 8.15
C VAL A 500 8.84 32.05 8.50
N THR A 501 8.54 32.50 9.73
CA THR A 501 8.91 33.82 10.24
C THR A 501 10.42 34.00 10.22
N ALA A 502 11.20 33.00 10.62
CA ALA A 502 12.65 33.11 10.62
C ALA A 502 13.26 33.18 9.20
N ALA A 503 12.70 32.40 8.26
CA ALA A 503 13.07 32.45 6.86
C ALA A 503 12.72 33.80 6.21
N ALA A 504 11.53 34.33 6.50
CA ALA A 504 11.07 35.61 5.99
C ALA A 504 11.90 36.80 6.49
N ASN A 505 12.31 36.76 7.76
CA ASN A 505 13.10 37.82 8.40
C ASN A 505 14.61 37.71 8.14
N GLY A 506 15.06 36.69 7.39
CA GLY A 506 16.49 36.49 7.08
C GLY A 506 17.35 36.08 8.28
N ASN A 507 16.74 35.60 9.37
CA ASN A 507 17.44 35.13 10.57
C ASN A 507 17.38 33.60 10.77
N TYR A 508 17.03 32.87 9.70
CA TYR A 508 16.84 31.43 9.71
C TYR A 508 18.01 30.63 10.29
N GLN A 509 19.26 30.98 9.95
CA GLN A 509 20.43 30.29 10.50
C GLN A 509 20.50 30.44 12.02
N THR A 510 20.30 31.66 12.54
CA THR A 510 20.27 31.91 13.99
C THR A 510 19.15 31.12 14.67
N PHE A 511 17.97 31.06 14.05
CA PHE A 511 16.84 30.28 14.58
C PHE A 511 17.15 28.78 14.70
N ARG A 512 17.77 28.17 13.68
CA ARG A 512 18.11 26.73 13.68
C ARG A 512 19.24 26.38 14.63
N HIS A 513 20.22 27.26 14.73
CA HIS A 513 21.43 27.07 15.52
C HIS A 513 21.30 27.60 16.95
N ASP A 514 20.13 28.09 17.34
CA ASP A 514 19.86 28.41 18.73
C ASP A 514 19.84 27.12 19.58
N ALA A 515 20.83 27.04 20.47
CA ALA A 515 21.05 25.91 21.36
C ALA A 515 20.24 25.98 22.66
N SER A 516 19.52 27.07 22.95
CA SER A 516 18.80 27.24 24.22
C SER A 516 17.81 26.09 24.48
N GLU A 517 17.11 25.66 23.43
CA GLU A 517 16.12 24.57 23.45
C GLU A 517 16.60 23.30 22.72
N ASN A 518 17.90 23.20 22.39
CA ASN A 518 18.45 22.09 21.63
C ASN A 518 19.67 21.48 22.35
N PRO A 519 19.45 20.51 23.28
CA PRO A 519 20.51 19.84 24.03
C PRO A 519 21.63 19.28 23.15
N HIS A 520 21.30 18.80 21.94
CA HIS A 520 22.30 18.32 21.01
C HIS A 520 23.27 19.43 20.60
N LEU A 521 22.73 20.58 20.17
CA LEU A 521 23.54 21.74 19.77
C LEU A 521 24.30 22.36 20.95
N GLN A 522 23.79 22.29 22.18
CA GLN A 522 24.55 22.73 23.36
C GLN A 522 25.88 21.97 23.47
N ILE A 523 25.84 20.65 23.32
CA ILE A 523 27.05 19.82 23.37
C ILE A 523 27.94 20.10 22.16
N VAL A 524 27.37 20.20 20.95
CA VAL A 524 28.14 20.51 19.73
C VAL A 524 28.86 21.85 19.87
N HIS A 525 28.19 22.91 20.29
CA HIS A 525 28.78 24.25 20.43
C HIS A 525 29.77 24.33 21.59
N GLN A 526 29.55 23.58 22.68
CA GLN A 526 30.55 23.50 23.75
C GLN A 526 31.87 22.89 23.24
N ARG A 527 31.79 21.92 22.32
CA ARG A 527 32.97 21.19 21.80
C ARG A 527 33.60 21.85 20.59
N LYS A 528 32.80 22.49 19.75
CA LYS A 528 33.18 23.18 18.51
C LYS A 528 32.38 24.50 18.41
N PRO A 529 32.72 25.53 19.22
CA PRO A 529 31.98 26.80 19.27
C PRO A 529 31.83 27.49 17.93
N GLU A 530 32.78 27.26 17.03
CA GLU A 530 32.79 27.81 15.69
C GLU A 530 31.63 27.31 14.80
N LEU A 531 30.95 26.22 15.18
CA LEU A 531 29.75 25.71 14.50
C LEU A 531 28.45 26.42 14.94
N ALA A 532 28.49 27.29 15.95
CA ALA A 532 27.30 27.95 16.51
C ALA A 532 26.55 28.88 15.53
N THR A 533 27.12 29.14 14.35
CA THR A 533 26.48 29.95 13.31
C THR A 533 26.01 29.13 12.11
N GLY A 534 26.28 27.83 12.07
CA GLY A 534 26.05 26.99 10.90
C GLY A 534 27.29 26.19 10.49
N VAL A 535 27.07 24.94 10.11
CA VAL A 535 28.15 24.10 9.55
C VAL A 535 28.50 24.56 8.14
N CYS A 536 27.54 25.08 7.36
CA CYS A 536 27.80 25.60 6.03
C CYS A 536 28.66 26.87 6.04
N ASN A 537 28.63 27.67 7.11
CA ASN A 537 29.47 28.87 7.23
C ASN A 537 30.97 28.56 7.35
N LYS A 538 31.33 27.30 7.63
CA LYS A 538 32.72 26.81 7.63
C LYS A 538 33.17 26.25 6.29
N PHE A 539 32.23 26.08 5.38
CA PHE A 539 32.49 25.61 4.04
C PHE A 539 32.57 26.79 3.09
N SER A 540 33.59 26.82 2.24
CA SER A 540 33.79 27.93 1.29
C SER A 540 33.10 27.63 -0.04
N THR A 541 33.66 26.69 -0.80
CA THR A 541 33.18 26.24 -2.11
C THR A 541 33.71 24.82 -2.37
N PHE A 542 33.10 24.12 -3.32
CA PHE A 542 33.62 22.85 -3.81
C PHE A 542 34.73 23.07 -4.83
N SER A 543 35.73 22.19 -4.81
CA SER A 543 36.84 22.20 -5.75
C SER A 543 36.41 22.04 -7.21
N GLU A 544 37.27 22.51 -8.13
CA GLU A 544 37.06 22.38 -9.58
C GLU A 544 36.91 20.92 -10.03
N ASN A 545 37.53 19.98 -9.32
CA ASN A 545 37.36 18.55 -9.58
C ASN A 545 35.90 18.11 -9.41
N ILE A 546 35.23 18.59 -8.36
CA ILE A 546 33.82 18.29 -8.13
C ILE A 546 32.96 19.08 -9.14
N THR A 547 33.17 20.38 -9.27
CA THR A 547 32.27 21.23 -10.06
C THR A 547 32.36 20.97 -11.58
N SER A 548 33.53 20.59 -12.12
CA SER A 548 33.70 20.26 -13.54
C SER A 548 33.00 18.96 -13.99
N ARG A 549 32.60 18.10 -13.04
CA ARG A 549 31.85 16.86 -13.33
C ARG A 549 30.36 17.08 -13.49
N LEU A 550 29.85 18.24 -13.11
CA LEU A 550 28.45 18.62 -13.28
C LEU A 550 28.15 18.91 -14.75
N LYS A 551 26.94 18.56 -15.21
CA LYS A 551 26.57 18.65 -16.63
C LYS A 551 25.42 19.62 -16.82
N ASN A 552 25.26 20.13 -18.03
CA ASN A 552 24.05 20.88 -18.44
C ASN A 552 23.71 22.11 -17.55
N GLY A 553 24.71 22.76 -16.95
CA GLY A 553 24.52 23.92 -16.05
C GLY A 553 24.13 23.57 -14.61
N GLU A 554 24.24 22.30 -14.22
CA GLU A 554 24.02 21.86 -12.85
C GLU A 554 24.98 22.54 -11.86
N THR A 555 24.52 22.74 -10.63
CA THR A 555 25.33 23.20 -9.49
C THR A 555 25.34 22.15 -8.39
N ILE A 556 26.36 22.19 -7.52
CA ILE A 556 26.40 21.41 -6.29
C ILE A 556 26.64 22.37 -5.13
N GLU A 557 25.82 22.24 -4.09
CA GLU A 557 25.79 23.16 -2.97
C GLU A 557 25.75 22.39 -1.64
N PHE A 558 26.54 22.83 -0.66
CA PHE A 558 26.36 22.45 0.73
C PHE A 558 25.50 23.53 1.38
N THR A 559 24.25 23.19 1.69
CA THR A 559 23.19 24.16 1.94
C THR A 559 22.46 23.90 3.25
N GLU A 560 22.15 25.00 3.92
CA GLU A 560 21.20 25.12 5.02
C GLU A 560 20.09 26.12 4.65
N ASP A 561 19.86 26.36 3.35
CA ASP A 561 18.81 27.25 2.86
C ASP A 561 17.41 26.70 3.20
N ALA A 562 16.52 27.62 3.59
CA ALA A 562 15.17 27.30 4.03
C ALA A 562 14.36 26.58 2.94
N GLN A 563 14.44 27.04 1.69
CA GLN A 563 13.68 26.44 0.61
C GLN A 563 14.28 25.11 0.17
N ASP A 564 15.60 24.99 0.13
CA ASP A 564 16.27 23.73 -0.20
C ASP A 564 15.91 22.62 0.78
N LEU A 565 15.96 22.90 2.09
CA LEU A 565 15.60 21.93 3.12
C LEU A 565 14.10 21.58 3.07
N PHE A 566 13.23 22.58 2.87
CA PHE A 566 11.78 22.37 2.75
C PHE A 566 11.39 21.55 1.52
N LEU A 567 12.08 21.75 0.40
CA LEU A 567 11.80 21.04 -0.86
C LEU A 567 12.64 19.77 -1.04
N SER A 568 13.41 19.37 -0.03
CA SER A 568 14.36 18.26 -0.08
C SER A 568 13.73 16.93 -0.53
N GLY A 569 12.49 16.65 -0.12
CA GLY A 569 11.76 15.48 -0.62
C GLY A 569 10.83 15.73 -1.80
N TYR A 570 10.46 16.98 -2.09
CA TYR A 570 9.48 17.31 -3.14
C TYR A 570 10.03 17.08 -4.55
N ASP A 571 11.22 17.63 -4.83
CA ASP A 571 11.82 17.54 -6.16
C ASP A 571 12.30 16.11 -6.49
N LEU A 572 12.50 15.29 -5.45
CA LEU A 572 12.99 13.92 -5.53
C LEU A 572 11.91 12.86 -5.33
N TYR A 573 10.66 13.27 -5.06
CA TYR A 573 9.52 12.40 -4.78
C TYR A 573 9.76 11.41 -3.63
N THR A 574 10.32 11.89 -2.51
CA THR A 574 10.54 11.06 -1.31
C THR A 574 9.43 11.26 -0.28
N CYS A 575 9.43 10.42 0.76
CA CYS A 575 8.54 10.52 1.91
C CYS A 575 8.82 11.73 2.83
N GLN A 576 9.74 12.62 2.47
CA GLN A 576 10.04 13.88 3.16
C GLN A 576 9.62 15.10 2.30
N SER A 577 8.56 14.93 1.52
CA SER A 577 7.99 15.98 0.67
C SER A 577 6.90 16.74 1.43
N PRO A 578 6.82 18.09 1.40
CA PRO A 578 5.76 18.83 2.08
C PRO A 578 4.31 18.42 1.73
N ASP A 579 4.08 17.82 0.55
CA ASP A 579 2.76 17.36 0.08
C ASP A 579 2.48 15.86 0.29
N GLY A 580 3.43 15.12 0.85
CA GLY A 580 3.25 13.70 1.17
C GLY A 580 2.30 13.44 2.36
N SER A 581 2.29 12.21 2.86
CA SER A 581 1.47 11.80 4.01
C SER A 581 1.87 12.56 5.29
N PRO A 582 0.94 13.27 5.96
CA PRO A 582 1.24 14.00 7.18
C PRO A 582 1.87 13.15 8.30
N ARG A 583 1.48 11.88 8.39
CA ARG A 583 2.02 10.92 9.36
C ARG A 583 3.54 10.73 9.23
N HIS A 584 4.07 10.76 8.00
CA HIS A 584 5.49 10.53 7.71
C HIS A 584 6.27 11.85 7.62
N ASN A 585 5.62 12.87 7.04
CA ASN A 585 6.23 14.17 6.77
C ASN A 585 6.39 15.08 7.99
N LYS A 586 5.74 14.77 9.11
CA LYS A 586 5.96 15.53 10.35
C LYS A 586 7.43 15.60 10.76
N ALA A 587 8.24 14.64 10.32
CA ALA A 587 9.68 14.64 10.53
C ALA A 587 10.49 15.53 9.59
N LEU A 588 9.93 16.02 8.48
CA LEU A 588 10.57 17.05 7.65
C LEU A 588 10.87 18.29 8.51
N LEU A 589 10.04 18.56 9.52
CA LEU A 589 10.23 19.64 10.46
C LEU A 589 11.60 19.60 11.14
N SER A 590 12.18 18.44 11.42
CA SER A 590 13.54 18.38 12.02
C SER A 590 14.61 18.89 11.07
N TYR A 591 14.47 18.67 9.76
CA TYR A 591 15.37 19.29 8.78
C TYR A 591 15.21 20.80 8.80
N LEU A 592 14.01 21.32 9.03
CA LEU A 592 13.77 22.76 9.04
C LEU A 592 14.29 23.45 10.31
N VAL A 593 14.12 22.84 11.48
CA VAL A 593 14.34 23.56 12.77
C VAL A 593 15.57 23.10 13.55
N ASN A 594 16.11 21.91 13.29
CA ASN A 594 17.31 21.43 14.00
C ASN A 594 18.58 21.77 13.19
N GLY A 595 19.39 22.72 13.69
CA GLY A 595 20.62 23.18 13.03
C GLY A 595 21.71 22.12 12.83
N HIS A 596 21.60 20.94 13.45
CA HIS A 596 22.54 19.85 13.19
C HIS A 596 22.35 19.20 11.81
N ASN A 597 21.24 19.50 11.10
CA ASN A 597 20.98 19.00 9.75
C ASN A 597 21.43 20.00 8.68
N ALA A 598 22.14 19.53 7.68
CA ALA A 598 22.48 20.24 6.45
C ALA A 598 22.28 19.30 5.26
N MET A 599 22.46 19.79 4.04
CA MET A 599 22.26 19.00 2.83
C MET A 599 23.33 19.30 1.80
N VAL A 600 23.84 18.27 1.13
CA VAL A 600 24.50 18.42 -0.17
C VAL A 600 23.43 18.25 -1.24
N ALA A 601 23.22 19.27 -2.07
CA ALA A 601 22.23 19.25 -3.14
C ALA A 601 22.88 19.48 -4.51
N ILE A 602 22.54 18.64 -5.47
CA ILE A 602 22.82 18.90 -6.90
C ILE A 602 21.56 19.52 -7.49
N LYS A 603 21.67 20.71 -8.04
CA LYS A 603 20.54 21.48 -8.59
C LYS A 603 20.66 21.62 -10.10
N GLY A 604 19.52 21.60 -10.79
CA GLY A 604 19.44 21.98 -12.21
C GLY A 604 19.40 23.49 -12.41
N ASN A 605 19.38 23.93 -13.68
CA ASN A 605 19.39 25.35 -14.07
C ASN A 605 18.19 26.16 -13.55
N ASN A 606 17.09 25.48 -13.24
CA ASN A 606 15.88 26.07 -12.65
C ASN A 606 15.91 26.05 -11.10
N GLY A 607 17.02 25.64 -10.50
CA GLY A 607 17.17 25.45 -9.06
C GLY A 607 16.45 24.22 -8.50
N GLN A 608 15.89 23.34 -9.34
CA GLN A 608 15.28 22.08 -8.89
C GLN A 608 16.36 21.13 -8.36
N ILE A 609 16.11 20.50 -7.22
CA ILE A 609 17.01 19.49 -6.65
C ILE A 609 16.93 18.21 -7.50
N LYS A 610 18.01 17.85 -8.17
CA LYS A 610 18.14 16.63 -8.98
C LYS A 610 18.65 15.44 -8.17
N ALA A 611 19.45 15.74 -7.15
CA ALA A 611 19.90 14.77 -6.18
C ALA A 611 20.19 15.48 -4.85
N ARG A 612 20.04 14.77 -3.73
CA ARG A 612 20.49 15.25 -2.42
C ARG A 612 21.17 14.19 -1.57
N MET A 613 21.93 14.63 -0.58
CA MET A 613 22.39 13.81 0.53
C MET A 613 22.27 14.62 1.82
N MET A 614 21.54 14.11 2.82
CA MET A 614 21.50 14.77 4.11
C MET A 614 22.83 14.57 4.82
N VAL A 615 23.34 15.63 5.43
CA VAL A 615 24.58 15.64 6.20
C VAL A 615 24.23 16.12 7.60
N ARG A 616 24.64 15.36 8.61
CA ARG A 616 24.32 15.65 10.02
C ARG A 616 25.59 15.87 10.81
N VAL A 617 25.62 16.88 11.67
CA VAL A 617 26.62 16.99 12.72
C VAL A 617 26.11 16.20 13.92
N LEU A 618 26.72 15.05 14.21
CA LEU A 618 26.35 14.21 15.36
C LEU A 618 27.51 14.08 16.34
N LEU A 619 27.31 13.36 17.45
CA LEU A 619 28.33 13.20 18.50
C LEU A 619 28.89 11.78 18.49
N ALA A 620 30.17 11.63 18.15
CA ALA A 620 30.88 10.38 18.34
C ALA A 620 31.29 10.20 19.81
N THR A 621 31.07 9.00 20.33
CA THR A 621 31.57 8.50 21.60
C THR A 621 32.67 7.48 21.30
N PRO A 622 33.94 7.88 21.20
CA PRO A 622 35.00 6.92 20.91
C PRO A 622 35.22 6.01 22.13
N ALA A 623 35.42 4.72 21.88
CA ALA A 623 35.65 3.73 22.93
C ALA A 623 36.81 4.17 23.83
N GLY A 624 36.53 4.40 25.11
CA GLY A 624 37.51 4.83 26.11
C GLY A 624 37.73 6.34 26.26
N TYR A 625 36.99 7.19 25.55
CA TYR A 625 37.05 8.65 25.74
C TYR A 625 35.95 9.16 26.68
N GLN A 626 36.28 10.16 27.50
CA GLN A 626 35.33 10.82 28.41
C GLN A 626 34.52 11.94 27.73
N ALA A 627 34.87 12.36 26.51
CA ALA A 627 34.27 13.53 25.86
C ALA A 627 33.76 13.22 24.46
N TYR A 628 32.51 13.61 24.19
CA TYR A 628 31.88 13.59 22.87
C TYR A 628 32.67 14.45 21.88
N ARG A 629 32.81 13.97 20.64
CA ARG A 629 33.40 14.72 19.53
C ARG A 629 32.36 14.93 18.42
N PRO A 630 32.11 16.17 17.97
CA PRO A 630 31.29 16.41 16.79
C PRO A 630 31.88 15.72 15.55
N VAL A 631 31.03 15.07 14.77
CA VAL A 631 31.40 14.34 13.54
C VAL A 631 30.34 14.59 12.47
N LEU A 632 30.72 14.45 11.19
CA LEU A 632 29.78 14.47 10.07
C LEU A 632 29.28 13.05 9.79
N VAL A 633 27.96 12.90 9.68
CA VAL A 633 27.33 11.66 9.24
C VAL A 633 26.52 11.93 7.99
N CYS A 634 26.78 11.18 6.93
CA CYS A 634 26.06 11.29 5.67
C CYS A 634 25.00 10.20 5.55
N GLU A 635 23.77 10.60 5.21
CA GLU A 635 22.72 9.67 4.81
C GLU A 635 22.94 9.16 3.38
N PRO A 636 22.26 8.09 2.95
CA PRO A 636 22.33 7.67 1.56
C PRO A 636 21.90 8.79 0.58
N PRO A 637 22.57 8.93 -0.58
CA PRO A 637 22.18 9.89 -1.59
C PRO A 637 20.84 9.51 -2.25
N TYR A 638 20.01 10.52 -2.53
CA TYR A 638 18.75 10.41 -3.25
C TYR A 638 18.83 11.11 -4.63
N PRO A 639 18.15 10.59 -5.67
CA PRO A 639 17.41 9.33 -5.64
C PRO A 639 18.37 8.14 -5.49
N VAL A 640 17.93 7.10 -4.77
CA VAL A 640 18.74 5.90 -4.53
C VAL A 640 19.12 5.21 -5.84
N GLU A 641 18.24 5.29 -6.84
CA GLU A 641 18.47 4.80 -8.21
C GLU A 641 19.03 5.89 -9.14
N GLY A 642 19.61 6.96 -8.56
CA GLY A 642 20.25 8.03 -9.32
C GLY A 642 21.52 7.57 -10.03
N SER A 643 22.06 8.44 -10.89
CA SER A 643 23.33 8.16 -11.56
C SER A 643 24.41 7.84 -10.53
N GLU A 644 25.15 6.75 -10.73
CA GLU A 644 26.32 6.42 -9.89
C GLU A 644 27.31 7.59 -9.84
N GLU A 645 27.35 8.40 -10.90
CA GLU A 645 28.08 9.66 -10.96
C GLU A 645 27.65 10.64 -9.86
N PHE A 646 26.35 10.87 -9.64
CA PHE A 646 25.87 11.75 -8.56
C PHE A 646 26.17 11.19 -7.19
N LYS A 647 26.04 9.87 -6.99
CA LYS A 647 26.38 9.22 -5.72
C LYS A 647 27.85 9.41 -5.39
N GLN A 648 28.73 9.18 -6.36
CA GLN A 648 30.17 9.36 -6.17
C GLN A 648 30.50 10.85 -5.94
N LEU A 649 29.88 11.75 -6.70
CA LEU A 649 30.09 13.19 -6.54
C LEU A 649 29.71 13.67 -5.14
N MET A 650 28.61 13.16 -4.57
CA MET A 650 28.19 13.48 -3.21
C MET A 650 29.15 12.93 -2.14
N LYS A 651 29.70 11.74 -2.34
CA LYS A 651 30.73 11.19 -1.44
C LYS A 651 32.00 12.03 -1.46
N ASP A 652 32.43 12.44 -2.65
CA ASP A 652 33.59 13.32 -2.81
C ASP A 652 33.34 14.69 -2.16
N ALA A 653 32.12 15.23 -2.34
CA ALA A 653 31.66 16.46 -1.69
C ALA A 653 31.66 16.33 -0.16
N ALA A 654 31.15 15.24 0.42
CA ALA A 654 31.20 15.01 1.86
C ALA A 654 32.63 14.94 2.40
N LEU A 655 33.54 14.27 1.67
CA LEU A 655 34.95 14.21 2.04
C LEU A 655 35.62 15.60 1.97
N GLU A 656 35.22 16.44 1.04
CA GLU A 656 35.71 17.81 0.95
C GLU A 656 35.16 18.70 2.08
N ILE A 657 33.86 18.59 2.39
CA ILE A 657 33.23 19.26 3.53
C ILE A 657 33.95 18.86 4.82
N SER A 658 34.19 17.57 5.06
CA SER A 658 34.86 17.07 6.27
C SER A 658 36.25 17.67 6.47
N LYS A 659 37.02 17.85 5.39
CA LYS A 659 38.33 18.50 5.41
C LYS A 659 38.22 19.98 5.73
N GLN A 660 37.29 20.69 5.11
CA GLN A 660 37.13 22.14 5.30
C GLN A 660 36.55 22.48 6.69
N THR A 661 35.68 21.64 7.25
CA THR A 661 35.05 21.85 8.56
C THR A 661 35.84 21.29 9.73
N ASP A 662 36.95 20.57 9.51
CA ASP A 662 37.69 19.82 10.53
C ASP A 662 36.79 18.90 11.37
N LEU A 663 35.96 18.11 10.69
CA LEU A 663 35.08 17.10 11.29
C LEU A 663 35.36 15.74 10.66
N SER A 664 35.49 14.70 11.48
CA SER A 664 35.61 13.33 10.97
C SER A 664 34.35 12.93 10.21
N LEU A 665 34.53 12.23 9.09
CA LEU A 665 33.43 11.75 8.27
C LEU A 665 33.08 10.31 8.65
N MET A 666 31.81 10.08 8.92
CA MET A 666 31.25 8.78 9.24
C MET A 666 30.20 8.39 8.20
N GLU A 667 30.20 7.11 7.84
CA GLU A 667 29.17 6.48 7.02
C GLU A 667 28.48 5.38 7.83
N GLU A 668 27.18 5.19 7.60
CA GLU A 668 26.49 4.03 8.15
C GLU A 668 26.97 2.77 7.45
N ASP A 669 27.33 1.76 8.23
CA ASP A 669 27.68 0.45 7.72
C ASP A 669 26.63 -0.56 8.15
N ARG A 670 25.62 -0.76 7.30
CA ARG A 670 24.57 -1.78 7.53
C ARG A 670 25.05 -3.20 7.30
N LYS A 671 26.17 -3.40 6.61
CA LYS A 671 26.55 -4.70 6.04
C LYS A 671 27.76 -5.32 6.72
N LEU A 672 28.56 -4.59 7.50
CA LEU A 672 29.79 -5.13 8.07
C LEU A 672 29.73 -5.17 9.60
N GLY A 673 29.97 -6.36 10.16
CA GLY A 673 30.51 -6.54 11.51
C GLY A 673 31.97 -6.08 11.63
N GLY A 674 32.30 -4.93 11.03
CA GLY A 674 33.65 -4.43 10.83
C GLY A 674 34.32 -3.93 12.13
N ARG A 675 35.66 -3.95 12.13
CA ARG A 675 36.52 -3.69 13.31
C ARG A 675 36.68 -2.21 13.72
N PHE A 676 35.94 -1.27 13.12
CA PHE A 676 36.05 0.18 13.41
C PHE A 676 34.68 0.86 13.50
N MET A 677 33.81 0.31 14.36
CA MET A 677 32.53 0.93 14.68
C MET A 677 32.75 2.01 15.76
N VAL A 678 32.39 3.24 15.42
CA VAL A 678 32.28 4.34 16.38
C VAL A 678 30.82 4.49 16.76
N LEU A 679 30.55 4.52 18.06
CA LEU A 679 29.21 4.79 18.55
C LEU A 679 28.91 6.27 18.29
N VAL A 680 27.88 6.53 17.50
CA VAL A 680 27.39 7.88 17.23
C VAL A 680 26.07 8.07 17.97
N GLU A 681 25.93 9.23 18.61
CA GLU A 681 24.80 9.60 19.42
C GLU A 681 24.15 10.87 18.87
N THR A 682 22.82 10.87 18.86
CA THR A 682 22.02 12.10 18.75
C THR A 682 21.22 12.29 20.03
N TYR A 683 21.05 13.55 20.40
CA TYR A 683 20.25 14.00 21.54
C TYR A 683 19.01 14.70 20.98
N PRO A 684 17.90 14.80 21.74
CA PRO A 684 16.70 15.49 21.30
C PRO A 684 17.02 16.88 20.76
N GLY A 685 16.53 17.16 19.54
CA GLY A 685 16.51 18.50 18.98
C GLY A 685 15.24 19.27 19.39
N LYS A 686 14.99 20.39 18.72
CA LYS A 686 13.76 21.19 18.92
C LYS A 686 12.52 20.42 18.43
N ALA A 687 12.63 19.79 17.25
CA ALA A 687 11.52 19.03 16.66
C ALA A 687 11.22 17.74 17.44
N PRO A 688 9.94 17.36 17.62
CA PRO A 688 9.56 16.16 18.36
C PRO A 688 9.78 14.84 17.60
N TYR A 689 9.92 14.92 16.27
CA TYR A 689 10.16 13.77 15.41
C TYR A 689 11.35 14.06 14.50
N GLU A 690 12.12 13.02 14.19
CA GLU A 690 13.20 13.07 13.23
C GLU A 690 13.07 11.92 12.24
N TYR A 691 13.31 12.21 10.97
CA TYR A 691 13.44 11.18 9.96
C TYR A 691 14.91 10.91 9.81
N SER A 692 15.35 9.67 9.89
CA SER A 692 16.71 9.32 9.49
C SER A 692 16.68 8.01 8.73
N ASP A 693 17.18 8.06 7.50
CA ASP A 693 17.35 6.85 6.70
C ASP A 693 18.22 5.84 7.45
N LEU A 694 19.18 6.32 8.25
CA LEU A 694 20.09 5.50 9.08
C LEU A 694 19.39 4.70 10.18
N ARG A 695 18.12 5.00 10.46
CA ARG A 695 17.41 4.52 11.66
C ARG A 695 16.04 3.95 11.33
N SER A 696 15.91 3.45 10.10
CA SER A 696 14.66 2.88 9.56
C SER A 696 13.53 3.90 9.38
N GLY A 697 13.84 5.19 9.23
CA GLY A 697 12.89 6.24 8.86
C GLY A 697 12.43 7.13 10.01
N LEU A 698 11.12 7.26 10.19
CA LEU A 698 10.49 8.17 11.16
C LEU A 698 10.70 7.68 12.60
N THR A 699 11.26 8.54 13.44
CA THR A 699 11.51 8.26 14.86
C THR A 699 11.11 9.45 15.74
N GLU A 700 10.78 9.20 17.00
CA GLU A 700 10.68 10.27 18.00
C GLU A 700 12.07 10.83 18.30
N ALA A 701 12.16 12.14 18.52
CA ALA A 701 13.38 12.83 18.89
C ALA A 701 13.80 12.44 20.33
N ARG A 702 14.48 11.31 20.45
CA ARG A 702 14.99 10.76 21.71
C ARG A 702 16.50 10.58 21.63
N ASN A 703 17.14 10.52 22.80
CA ASN A 703 18.53 10.08 22.91
C ASN A 703 18.68 8.75 22.22
N SER A 704 19.60 8.69 21.28
CA SER A 704 19.61 7.54 20.41
C SER A 704 20.97 7.34 19.78
N ARG A 705 21.33 6.06 19.66
CA ARG A 705 22.69 5.61 19.36
C ARG A 705 22.68 4.65 18.19
N PHE A 706 23.72 4.70 17.37
CA PHE A 706 23.94 3.73 16.32
C PHE A 706 25.44 3.64 16.03
N ASN A 707 25.86 2.53 15.44
CA ASN A 707 27.24 2.35 15.05
C ASN A 707 27.46 2.95 13.66
N ALA A 708 28.50 3.76 13.50
CA ALA A 708 28.93 4.28 12.21
C ALA A 708 30.39 3.90 11.96
N ARG A 709 30.74 3.73 10.69
CA ARG A 709 32.10 3.46 10.24
C ARG A 709 32.82 4.77 9.99
N LEU A 710 34.02 4.89 10.55
CA LEU A 710 34.93 6.00 10.24
C LEU A 710 35.40 5.89 8.79
N VAL A 711 35.11 6.91 7.98
CA VAL A 711 35.63 7.05 6.61
C VAL A 711 36.97 7.77 6.63
N LYS A 712 37.09 8.81 7.45
CA LYS A 712 38.32 9.61 7.59
C LYS A 712 38.42 10.30 8.94
#